data_AF-A0A813HJ61-F1
#
_entry.id   AF-A0A813HJ61-F1
#
_cell.length_a   1.000
_cell.length_b   1.000
_cell.length_c   1.000
_cell.angle_alpha   90.00
_cell.angle_beta   90.00
_cell.angle_gamma   90.00
#
_symmetry.space_group_name_H-M   'P 1'
#
loop_
_entity.id
_entity.type
_entity.pdbx_description
1 polymer ?
#
loop_
_entity_poly.entity_id
_entity_poly.type
_entity_poly.pdbx_seq_one_letter_code
_entity_poly.pdbx_strand_id
1 'polypeptide(L)'
;MLTSGTKPWRFASRRSTRRRTSWTSTLTRTSFDGQSAMGRFMRMCVTEPNVARLPFMIDSSKWSVVEEGLKCVQGKSIVNSISLKVGEEEFLRQAKLCMRYGAAVVLMAFDEQGQAATYEEKVRICQRSYRTLRQKIDFPPEDIIFDCNVLTIATGLPEHNSYAIDFINAVAEIKRTCPCVSFSGGLSNLSFSFRGLNSLRDVMHSVFLQHAVPKGLNMAIVNPGGLPRYSDIDEKCRKLAEEVILNNSADGLHVERMLEFAEKTAEQAKNPPAPAPAGPTLKVEKSTPTQQIDFLRSLKETVKCEAGHVMPDPGVGVVDVCRVEGPQDTDKVAQKIIKCQTPTPNEVVRYFNAELKKRICFLDGGMGTRIQFEQLEEDDYRGDMFKDFSELDGNGVPVSLKGNNDLLIFSKPEMCQAIHKEYFMAGSDICETNTFNGTAISQGEYKMQAIVYELNKVGAQLAKKAAADVTKAEPHKPRFVAGAVGPTSRTLSVSPSVEDSSFRNVTWDELVESYKQQVGGLVDGGVDILMIETIFDTQNAKAAIFAVDEYFLETKKERLPVMLSATIVDNSGRTLSGQTVEAFYVSVKHAQAFTVGINCALGAIQMKGFYKKLADLNAGWCHVYPNAGLPNAMGGYDEDPEIFSNNILDYAKDGLLNFVGGCCGTFPSHIAAVAQKVKDCPVRKLPDLPKYPTMQLSGLEPFFITSETGFQWVGERCNLMGSPKFKKLVDAYKWDEAMEVCLQQVDKKADILDFNFDSDLIDGQTAMGRFMRMCVTEPNVARLPFMIDSSKWSVVEEGLKCVQGKSIVNSISLKVGEEEFLRQAKLCMRYGAAVVLMAFDEQGQAATYEEKVRICQRSYSTLRQKLDFPPEDIIFDCNVLTIATGLPEHNSYAIDFINAVAEIKRTCPCVSFSGGLSNLSFSFRGLNALRDVMHSVFLYHAVPKGLNMSIVNPGGLPRYCDIDEHSRKLAEEVILNNSADGLHVERMLEFAEQVKNPPAPAPAGPTLKIEKSTPTQQIDFLRSLKETVKCEAEHVMPDPGVGVVDVCRVEGPQDTDKVAQKIIKCQTPTPNEVVRYFNAELKKRICFLDGGMGTRIQFEQLEEDDYRG
;
A
#
# COMPACT_ATOMS: atom_id res chain seq x y z
N MET A 1 35.93 -39.69 8.32
CA MET A 1 37.16 -40.27 7.70
C MET A 1 36.77 -40.66 6.28
N LEU A 2 37.40 -40.28 5.18
CA LEU A 2 38.73 -39.75 4.90
C LEU A 2 38.62 -39.07 3.51
N THR A 3 39.09 -37.83 3.42
CA THR A 3 39.98 -37.29 2.36
C THR A 3 39.52 -37.45 0.90
N SER A 4 39.45 -36.42 0.07
CA SER A 4 40.36 -35.28 -0.13
C SER A 4 39.73 -34.49 -1.30
N GLY A 5 39.75 -33.17 -1.39
CA GLY A 5 40.90 -32.33 -1.21
C GLY A 5 40.56 -30.96 -1.80
N THR A 6 40.48 -29.99 -0.91
CA THR A 6 40.64 -28.56 -1.10
C THR A 6 41.70 -28.19 -2.16
N LYS A 7 41.47 -27.11 -2.91
CA LYS A 7 42.21 -25.83 -2.76
C LYS A 7 41.67 -24.73 -3.70
N PRO A 8 41.93 -23.44 -3.39
CA PRO A 8 40.91 -22.42 -3.16
C PRO A 8 41.05 -21.25 -4.16
N TRP A 9 40.37 -20.12 -3.99
CA TRP A 9 41.05 -18.81 -3.92
C TRP A 9 40.16 -17.73 -3.29
N ARG A 10 40.76 -17.07 -2.29
CA ARG A 10 40.28 -15.91 -1.55
C ARG A 10 40.47 -14.62 -2.36
N PHE A 11 39.67 -13.62 -2.00
CA PHE A 11 39.93 -12.18 -1.98
C PHE A 11 41.40 -11.74 -2.06
N ALA A 12 41.70 -10.71 -2.87
CA ALA A 12 42.41 -9.51 -2.39
C ALA A 12 42.53 -8.40 -3.46
N SER A 13 42.01 -7.24 -3.07
CA SER A 13 42.36 -5.86 -3.41
C SER A 13 43.65 -5.59 -4.20
N ARG A 14 43.62 -4.54 -5.04
CA ARG A 14 44.63 -3.47 -4.97
C ARG A 14 44.14 -2.12 -5.52
N ARG A 15 43.98 -1.17 -4.59
CA ARG A 15 44.52 0.22 -4.65
C ARG A 15 45.83 0.25 -5.47
N SER A 16 46.23 1.26 -6.24
CA SER A 16 45.88 2.68 -6.31
C SER A 16 46.68 3.32 -7.46
N THR A 17 46.40 4.61 -7.69
CA THR A 17 47.32 5.67 -8.12
C THR A 17 47.66 5.84 -9.61
N ARG A 18 47.17 6.98 -10.12
CA ARG A 18 47.50 7.70 -11.36
C ARG A 18 49.00 7.93 -11.55
N ARG A 19 49.50 7.78 -12.78
CA ARG A 19 50.58 8.60 -13.37
C ARG A 19 50.47 8.66 -14.90
N ARG A 20 50.61 9.86 -15.46
CA ARG A 20 50.86 10.13 -16.89
C ARG A 20 52.37 10.09 -17.13
N THR A 21 52.85 9.27 -18.07
CA THR A 21 53.59 9.65 -19.30
C THR A 21 54.01 8.39 -20.07
N SER A 22 53.96 8.50 -21.40
CA SER A 22 54.04 7.51 -22.49
C SER A 22 55.27 6.60 -22.51
N TRP A 23 55.12 5.36 -23.00
CA TRP A 23 56.16 4.73 -23.85
C TRP A 23 55.52 3.79 -24.88
N THR A 24 55.88 4.04 -26.14
CA THR A 24 55.88 3.06 -27.23
C THR A 24 56.65 1.81 -26.81
N SER A 25 55.94 0.70 -26.64
CA SER A 25 56.35 -0.61 -27.18
C SER A 25 55.17 -1.58 -27.05
N THR A 26 54.57 -1.85 -28.21
CA THR A 26 53.96 -3.15 -28.51
C THR A 26 52.85 -3.63 -27.56
N LEU A 27 51.85 -2.79 -27.28
CA LEU A 27 50.49 -3.29 -27.04
C LEU A 27 49.80 -3.35 -28.40
N THR A 28 49.82 -4.55 -28.96
CA THR A 28 48.95 -4.98 -30.05
C THR A 28 47.56 -4.39 -29.86
N ARG A 29 46.96 -3.91 -30.96
CA ARG A 29 45.52 -3.59 -31.05
C ARG A 29 44.72 -4.82 -30.59
N THR A 30 44.51 -4.98 -29.29
CA THR A 30 43.60 -5.98 -28.74
C THR A 30 42.21 -5.51 -29.12
N SER A 31 41.60 -6.26 -30.04
CA SER A 31 40.23 -6.09 -30.50
C SER A 31 39.31 -5.69 -29.36
N PHE A 32 38.63 -4.55 -29.50
CA PHE A 32 37.57 -4.13 -28.59
C PHE A 32 36.50 -5.23 -28.59
N ASP A 33 36.39 -5.99 -27.49
CA ASP A 33 35.45 -7.10 -27.41
C ASP A 33 34.03 -6.56 -27.18
N GLY A 34 33.25 -6.55 -28.26
CA GLY A 34 31.86 -6.09 -28.24
C GLY A 34 30.98 -6.90 -27.27
N GLN A 35 31.33 -8.16 -26.98
CA GLN A 35 30.56 -9.01 -26.09
C GLN A 35 30.62 -8.50 -24.65
N SER A 36 31.82 -8.27 -24.12
CA SER A 36 32.02 -7.70 -22.78
C SER A 36 31.41 -6.29 -22.61
N ALA A 37 31.37 -5.49 -23.69
CA ALA A 37 30.77 -4.16 -23.66
C ALA A 37 29.24 -4.23 -23.54
N MET A 38 28.58 -5.07 -24.34
CA MET A 38 27.14 -5.25 -24.32
C MET A 38 26.66 -5.75 -22.94
N GLY A 39 27.28 -6.80 -22.39
CA GLY A 39 26.88 -7.34 -21.09
C GLY A 39 27.00 -6.34 -19.93
N ARG A 40 28.02 -5.47 -19.95
CA ARG A 40 28.18 -4.42 -18.92
C ARG A 40 27.12 -3.33 -19.03
N PHE A 41 26.83 -2.87 -20.25
CA PHE A 41 25.85 -1.83 -20.47
C PHE A 41 24.44 -2.30 -20.11
N MET A 42 24.06 -3.51 -20.54
CA MET A 42 22.75 -4.08 -20.23
C MET A 42 22.54 -4.26 -18.73
N ARG A 43 23.56 -4.70 -17.99
CA ARG A 43 23.48 -4.80 -16.52
C ARG A 43 23.22 -3.46 -15.82
N MET A 44 23.68 -2.34 -16.39
CA MET A 44 23.35 -1.01 -15.86
C MET A 44 21.92 -0.60 -16.19
N CYS A 45 21.43 -0.92 -17.39
CA CYS A 45 20.07 -0.58 -17.80
C CYS A 45 19.01 -1.35 -17.00
N VAL A 46 19.26 -2.60 -16.64
CA VAL A 46 18.32 -3.42 -15.87
C VAL A 46 18.28 -3.09 -14.38
N THR A 47 19.26 -2.36 -13.85
CA THR A 47 19.24 -1.91 -12.43
C THR A 47 18.56 -0.57 -12.23
N GLU A 48 18.13 0.11 -13.29
CA GLU A 48 17.42 1.39 -13.24
C GLU A 48 15.91 1.19 -13.47
N PRO A 49 15.02 1.32 -12.47
CA PRO A 49 13.61 0.89 -12.55
C PRO A 49 12.80 1.55 -13.68
N ASN A 50 13.13 2.80 -14.04
CA ASN A 50 12.43 3.53 -15.10
C ASN A 50 12.80 3.06 -16.50
N VAL A 51 13.97 2.45 -16.66
CA VAL A 51 14.49 1.90 -17.92
C VAL A 51 14.18 0.40 -17.99
N ALA A 52 14.36 -0.33 -16.89
CA ALA A 52 14.11 -1.76 -16.76
C ALA A 52 12.65 -2.18 -17.00
N ARG A 53 11.68 -1.24 -16.90
CA ARG A 53 10.27 -1.48 -17.22
C ARG A 53 9.97 -1.56 -18.72
N LEU A 54 10.91 -1.19 -19.59
CA LEU A 54 10.72 -1.20 -21.05
C LEU A 54 11.31 -2.47 -21.69
N PRO A 55 10.70 -3.03 -22.75
CA PRO A 55 11.29 -4.12 -23.51
C PRO A 55 12.55 -3.63 -24.25
N PHE A 56 13.63 -4.40 -24.19
CA PHE A 56 14.88 -4.06 -24.88
C PHE A 56 14.94 -4.68 -26.29
N MET A 57 15.34 -3.87 -27.27
CA MET A 57 15.66 -4.32 -28.62
C MET A 57 17.18 -4.38 -28.78
N ILE A 58 17.73 -5.58 -29.00
CA ILE A 58 19.17 -5.86 -29.05
C ILE A 58 19.62 -5.96 -30.50
N ASP A 59 20.62 -5.16 -30.87
CA ASP A 59 21.16 -5.11 -32.23
C ASP A 59 22.68 -5.33 -32.26
N SER A 60 23.13 -6.22 -33.15
CA SER A 60 24.55 -6.47 -33.43
C SER A 60 24.68 -7.43 -34.62
N SER A 61 25.68 -7.18 -35.49
CA SER A 61 26.03 -8.13 -36.56
C SER A 61 26.80 -9.37 -36.07
N LYS A 62 27.23 -9.39 -34.80
CA LYS A 62 27.90 -10.52 -34.15
C LYS A 62 26.97 -11.18 -33.13
N TRP A 63 26.68 -12.45 -33.33
CA TRP A 63 25.74 -13.20 -32.51
C TRP A 63 26.18 -13.49 -31.08
N SER A 64 27.49 -13.61 -30.84
CA SER A 64 28.00 -13.74 -29.47
C SER A 64 27.69 -12.51 -28.61
N VAL A 65 27.58 -11.33 -29.23
CA VAL A 65 27.21 -10.07 -28.57
C VAL A 65 25.70 -10.02 -28.32
N VAL A 66 24.89 -10.47 -29.28
CA VAL A 66 23.43 -10.58 -29.13
C VAL A 66 23.10 -11.51 -27.97
N GLU A 67 23.72 -12.70 -27.93
CA GLU A 67 23.49 -13.67 -26.86
C GLU A 67 23.89 -13.14 -25.49
N GLU A 68 24.99 -12.39 -25.38
CA GLU A 68 25.40 -11.77 -24.11
C GLU A 68 24.40 -10.70 -23.63
N GLY A 69 23.82 -9.95 -24.56
CA GLY A 69 22.72 -9.04 -24.25
C GLY A 69 21.49 -9.77 -23.72
N LEU A 70 21.08 -10.86 -24.39
CA LEU A 70 19.93 -11.68 -24.02
C LEU A 70 20.07 -12.27 -22.60
N LYS A 71 21.28 -12.71 -22.22
CA LYS A 71 21.54 -13.23 -20.86
C LYS A 71 21.32 -12.21 -19.74
N CYS A 72 21.35 -10.91 -20.05
CA CYS A 72 21.25 -9.85 -19.06
C CYS A 72 19.83 -9.34 -18.84
N VAL A 73 18.85 -9.77 -19.66
CA VAL A 73 17.48 -9.24 -19.63
C VAL A 73 16.54 -10.23 -18.94
N GLN A 74 15.79 -9.76 -17.94
CA GLN A 74 14.81 -10.57 -17.20
C GLN A 74 13.47 -10.74 -17.95
N GLY A 75 13.07 -9.73 -18.74
CA GLY A 75 11.85 -9.73 -19.54
C GLY A 75 12.06 -10.23 -20.98
N LYS A 76 10.98 -10.33 -21.74
CA LYS A 76 11.03 -10.70 -23.17
C LYS A 76 11.63 -9.56 -24.01
N SER A 77 12.76 -9.81 -24.64
CA SER A 77 13.47 -8.86 -25.52
C SER A 77 13.20 -9.13 -27.01
N ILE A 78 13.55 -8.15 -27.85
CA ILE A 78 13.48 -8.25 -29.33
C ILE A 78 14.90 -8.28 -29.91
N VAL A 79 15.19 -9.17 -30.85
CA VAL A 79 16.44 -9.17 -31.62
C VAL A 79 16.23 -8.46 -32.97
N ASN A 80 17.09 -7.48 -33.28
CA ASN A 80 16.83 -6.46 -34.31
C ASN A 80 16.77 -6.95 -35.76
N SER A 81 17.52 -7.97 -36.19
CA SER A 81 17.21 -8.63 -37.46
C SER A 81 17.95 -9.96 -37.67
N ILE A 82 17.27 -10.90 -38.34
CA ILE A 82 17.84 -12.08 -39.01
C ILE A 82 17.24 -12.18 -40.43
N SER A 83 17.88 -12.93 -41.34
CA SER A 83 17.34 -13.09 -42.71
C SER A 83 17.81 -14.37 -43.39
N LEU A 84 17.14 -14.76 -44.49
CA LEU A 84 17.50 -15.94 -45.30
C LEU A 84 18.77 -15.74 -46.12
N LYS A 85 19.31 -14.52 -46.21
CA LYS A 85 20.57 -14.20 -46.92
C LYS A 85 21.74 -15.10 -46.51
N VAL A 86 21.79 -15.50 -45.23
CA VAL A 86 22.86 -16.37 -44.69
C VAL A 86 22.64 -17.86 -44.96
N GLY A 87 21.55 -18.23 -45.64
CA GLY A 87 21.11 -19.60 -45.86
C GLY A 87 20.17 -20.09 -44.76
N GLU A 88 19.31 -21.05 -45.12
CA GLU A 88 18.22 -21.51 -44.27
C GLU A 88 18.67 -22.17 -42.96
N GLU A 89 19.76 -22.92 -42.99
CA GLU A 89 20.28 -23.63 -41.81
C GLU A 89 20.73 -22.65 -40.72
N GLU A 90 21.51 -21.63 -41.10
CA GLU A 90 21.99 -20.60 -40.18
C GLU A 90 20.84 -19.70 -39.70
N PHE A 91 19.90 -19.37 -40.58
CA PHE A 91 18.65 -18.68 -40.22
C PHE A 91 17.86 -19.44 -39.15
N LEU A 92 17.70 -20.76 -39.30
CA LEU A 92 17.03 -21.61 -38.31
C LEU A 92 17.83 -21.73 -37.01
N ARG A 93 19.17 -21.75 -37.08
CA ARG A 93 20.04 -21.77 -35.90
C ARG A 93 19.86 -20.51 -35.06
N GLN A 94 19.83 -19.35 -35.71
CA GLN A 94 19.63 -18.05 -35.07
C GLN A 94 18.22 -17.95 -34.47
N ALA A 95 17.19 -18.37 -35.21
CA ALA A 95 15.81 -18.40 -34.70
C ALA A 95 15.68 -19.31 -33.46
N LYS A 96 16.25 -20.52 -33.48
CA LYS A 96 16.25 -21.42 -32.30
C LYS A 96 16.92 -20.79 -31.08
N LEU A 97 17.97 -19.99 -31.28
CA LEU A 97 18.64 -19.28 -30.19
C LEU A 97 17.71 -18.23 -29.56
N CYS A 98 17.02 -17.43 -30.38
CA CYS A 98 16.01 -16.49 -29.89
C CYS A 98 14.90 -17.22 -29.12
N MET A 99 14.39 -18.33 -29.65
CA MET A 99 13.35 -19.14 -29.01
C MET A 99 13.78 -19.67 -27.63
N ARG A 100 15.04 -20.10 -27.49
CA ARG A 100 15.60 -20.60 -26.23
C ARG A 100 15.56 -19.56 -25.11
N TYR A 101 15.84 -18.30 -25.43
CA TYR A 101 15.80 -17.20 -24.47
C TYR A 101 14.43 -16.51 -24.44
N GLY A 102 13.42 -17.06 -25.13
CA GLY A 102 12.07 -16.50 -25.18
C GLY A 102 11.99 -15.14 -25.86
N ALA A 103 12.92 -14.79 -26.76
CA ALA A 103 12.99 -13.50 -27.43
C ALA A 103 12.22 -13.48 -28.76
N ALA A 104 11.56 -12.35 -29.06
CA ALA A 104 10.98 -12.08 -30.37
C ALA A 104 12.07 -11.67 -31.37
N VAL A 105 11.82 -11.86 -32.66
CA VAL A 105 12.83 -11.62 -33.70
C VAL A 105 12.27 -10.87 -34.90
N VAL A 106 13.03 -9.88 -35.36
CA VAL A 106 12.72 -9.19 -36.62
C VAL A 106 13.34 -9.95 -37.80
N LEU A 107 12.56 -10.19 -38.84
CA LEU A 107 12.96 -10.86 -40.07
C LEU A 107 13.01 -9.82 -41.19
N MET A 108 14.20 -9.59 -41.71
CA MET A 108 14.38 -8.62 -42.79
C MET A 108 14.12 -9.29 -44.15
N ALA A 109 13.39 -8.61 -45.05
CA ALA A 109 13.07 -9.11 -46.39
C ALA A 109 14.31 -9.12 -47.31
N PHE A 110 15.22 -10.07 -47.04
CA PHE A 110 16.48 -10.27 -47.73
C PHE A 110 16.77 -11.78 -47.80
N ASP A 111 16.79 -12.34 -49.01
CA ASP A 111 17.16 -13.73 -49.25
C ASP A 111 18.48 -13.83 -50.03
N GLU A 112 18.81 -15.03 -50.52
CA GLU A 112 20.06 -15.29 -51.22
C GLU A 112 20.15 -14.54 -52.58
N GLN A 113 19.04 -13.98 -53.09
CA GLN A 113 18.96 -13.27 -54.36
C GLN A 113 19.11 -11.75 -54.23
N GLY A 114 18.90 -11.17 -53.04
CA GLY A 114 19.05 -9.73 -52.83
C GLY A 114 18.07 -9.13 -51.83
N GLN A 115 18.17 -7.81 -51.64
CA GLN A 115 17.24 -7.03 -50.83
C GLN A 115 15.99 -6.70 -51.66
N ALA A 116 14.80 -6.91 -51.10
CA ALA A 116 13.55 -6.68 -51.81
C ALA A 116 13.27 -5.18 -52.04
N ALA A 117 13.15 -4.78 -53.31
CA ALA A 117 12.82 -3.42 -53.72
C ALA A 117 11.35 -3.28 -54.13
N THR A 118 10.80 -4.23 -54.90
CA THR A 118 9.41 -4.17 -55.40
C THR A 118 8.41 -4.83 -54.46
N TYR A 119 7.11 -4.58 -54.69
CA TYR A 119 6.02 -5.22 -53.95
C TYR A 119 6.09 -6.75 -53.98
N GLU A 120 6.29 -7.36 -55.15
CA GLU A 120 6.28 -8.83 -55.34
C GLU A 120 7.44 -9.50 -54.58
N GLU A 121 8.62 -8.87 -54.60
CA GLU A 121 9.80 -9.37 -53.90
C GLU A 121 9.59 -9.37 -52.38
N LYS A 122 9.00 -8.30 -51.84
CA LYS A 122 8.72 -8.16 -50.40
C LYS A 122 7.77 -9.26 -49.91
N VAL A 123 6.67 -9.50 -50.64
CA VAL A 123 5.67 -10.52 -50.27
C VAL A 123 6.27 -11.93 -50.33
N ARG A 124 6.97 -12.27 -51.42
CA ARG A 124 7.56 -13.61 -51.63
C ARG A 124 8.53 -14.00 -50.51
N ILE A 125 9.45 -13.11 -50.15
CA ILE A 125 10.52 -13.41 -49.19
C ILE A 125 9.96 -13.57 -47.76
N CYS A 126 9.04 -12.69 -47.34
CA CYS A 126 8.41 -12.78 -46.02
C CYS A 126 7.60 -14.08 -45.86
N GLN A 127 6.79 -14.46 -46.86
CA GLN A 127 6.01 -15.71 -46.80
C GLN A 127 6.89 -16.96 -46.78
N ARG A 128 8.02 -16.97 -47.47
CA ARG A 128 9.00 -18.08 -47.41
C ARG A 128 9.57 -18.19 -45.99
N SER A 129 10.02 -17.07 -45.42
CA SER A 129 10.59 -17.03 -44.08
C SER A 129 9.61 -17.49 -43.00
N TYR A 130 8.36 -17.03 -43.05
CA TYR A 130 7.30 -17.44 -42.13
C TYR A 130 7.02 -18.95 -42.18
N ARG A 131 6.82 -19.51 -43.38
CA ARG A 131 6.56 -20.95 -43.58
C ARG A 131 7.71 -21.80 -43.05
N THR A 132 8.95 -21.39 -43.33
CA THR A 132 10.14 -22.10 -42.84
C THR A 132 10.16 -22.16 -41.31
N LEU A 133 9.92 -21.05 -40.60
CA LEU A 133 9.92 -21.04 -39.14
C LEU A 133 8.75 -21.84 -38.52
N ARG A 134 7.53 -21.67 -39.06
CA ARG A 134 6.34 -22.35 -38.53
C ARG A 134 6.36 -23.86 -38.77
N GLN A 135 6.78 -24.31 -39.95
CA GLN A 135 6.75 -25.74 -40.28
C GLN A 135 7.93 -26.51 -39.70
N LYS A 136 9.12 -25.90 -39.63
CA LYS A 136 10.34 -26.63 -39.25
C LYS A 136 10.64 -26.62 -37.76
N ILE A 137 10.27 -25.55 -37.06
CA ILE A 137 10.59 -25.40 -35.63
C ILE A 137 9.41 -24.88 -34.81
N ASP A 138 8.23 -24.75 -35.42
CA ASP A 138 7.01 -24.24 -34.78
C ASP A 138 7.23 -22.93 -34.00
N PHE A 139 8.04 -22.02 -34.56
CA PHE A 139 8.40 -20.77 -33.89
C PHE A 139 7.15 -19.91 -33.64
N PRO A 140 6.90 -19.40 -32.41
CA PRO A 140 5.66 -18.69 -32.09
C PRO A 140 5.39 -17.53 -33.06
N PRO A 141 4.27 -17.53 -33.81
CA PRO A 141 4.02 -16.54 -34.85
C PRO A 141 3.90 -15.11 -34.30
N GLU A 142 3.40 -14.96 -33.07
CA GLU A 142 3.32 -13.68 -32.33
C GLU A 142 4.69 -13.05 -32.04
N ASP A 143 5.76 -13.85 -32.08
CA ASP A 143 7.14 -13.42 -31.84
C ASP A 143 7.91 -13.13 -33.13
N ILE A 144 7.26 -13.25 -34.28
CA ILE A 144 7.82 -12.92 -35.59
C ILE A 144 7.42 -11.49 -35.95
N ILE A 145 8.43 -10.66 -36.22
CA ILE A 145 8.26 -9.28 -36.67
C ILE A 145 8.88 -9.15 -38.07
N PHE A 146 8.19 -8.62 -39.08
CA PHE A 146 8.78 -8.39 -40.40
C PHE A 146 9.24 -6.95 -40.61
N ASP A 147 10.42 -6.77 -41.22
CA ASP A 147 10.82 -5.51 -41.86
C ASP A 147 10.92 -5.72 -43.37
N CYS A 148 9.99 -5.10 -44.11
CA CYS A 148 9.89 -5.23 -45.57
C CYS A 148 10.79 -4.26 -46.34
N ASN A 149 11.72 -3.56 -45.67
CA ASN A 149 12.64 -2.54 -46.19
C ASN A 149 11.94 -1.24 -46.66
N VAL A 150 12.07 -0.16 -45.90
CA VAL A 150 11.64 1.21 -46.27
C VAL A 150 12.76 1.94 -47.03
N LEU A 151 12.47 2.41 -48.26
CA LEU A 151 13.43 3.06 -49.18
C LEU A 151 13.11 4.55 -49.42
N THR A 152 14.07 5.31 -49.97
CA THR A 152 13.99 6.78 -50.14
C THR A 152 13.12 7.21 -51.33
N ILE A 153 12.34 8.30 -51.15
CA ILE A 153 11.46 8.87 -52.19
C ILE A 153 11.79 10.34 -52.51
N ALA A 154 11.12 10.92 -53.52
CA ALA A 154 11.30 12.30 -53.98
C ALA A 154 12.75 12.65 -54.37
N THR A 155 13.43 11.72 -55.04
CA THR A 155 14.83 11.90 -55.49
C THR A 155 14.94 12.51 -56.89
N GLY A 156 13.80 12.71 -57.58
CA GLY A 156 13.74 13.14 -58.99
C GLY A 156 13.88 12.02 -60.02
N LEU A 157 14.04 10.76 -59.59
CA LEU A 157 14.09 9.58 -60.48
C LEU A 157 12.72 8.88 -60.49
N PRO A 158 12.10 8.64 -61.66
CA PRO A 158 10.75 8.09 -61.76
C PRO A 158 10.57 6.73 -61.06
N GLU A 159 11.56 5.86 -61.14
CA GLU A 159 11.54 4.51 -60.56
C GLU A 159 11.48 4.48 -59.02
N HIS A 160 11.80 5.60 -58.36
CA HIS A 160 11.75 5.70 -56.89
C HIS A 160 10.40 6.21 -56.36
N ASN A 161 9.53 6.70 -57.25
CA ASN A 161 8.28 7.35 -56.84
C ASN A 161 7.30 6.36 -56.19
N SER A 162 7.36 5.07 -56.51
CA SER A 162 6.44 4.06 -55.98
C SER A 162 6.88 3.41 -54.66
N TYR A 163 8.12 3.61 -54.21
CA TYR A 163 8.68 2.83 -53.09
C TYR A 163 7.89 2.91 -51.78
N ALA A 164 7.29 4.06 -51.47
CA ALA A 164 6.49 4.22 -50.26
C ALA A 164 5.17 3.44 -50.33
N ILE A 165 4.45 3.53 -51.44
CA ILE A 165 3.17 2.83 -51.62
C ILE A 165 3.37 1.32 -51.80
N ASP A 166 4.45 0.88 -52.45
CA ASP A 166 4.80 -0.53 -52.59
C ASP A 166 5.05 -1.20 -51.22
N PHE A 167 5.70 -0.50 -50.30
CA PHE A 167 5.85 -0.97 -48.91
C PHE A 167 4.51 -1.09 -48.19
N ILE A 168 3.68 -0.04 -48.26
CA ILE A 168 2.37 0.01 -47.59
C ILE A 168 1.47 -1.14 -48.05
N ASN A 169 1.44 -1.42 -49.36
CA ASN A 169 0.65 -2.51 -49.91
C ASN A 169 1.21 -3.89 -49.54
N ALA A 170 2.54 -4.06 -49.54
CA ALA A 170 3.17 -5.32 -49.16
C ALA A 170 2.84 -5.73 -47.71
N VAL A 171 2.83 -4.76 -46.78
CA VAL A 171 2.47 -5.01 -45.38
C VAL A 171 1.05 -5.57 -45.26
N ALA A 172 0.08 -5.02 -45.99
CA ALA A 172 -1.30 -5.53 -45.98
C ALA A 172 -1.40 -6.97 -46.49
N GLU A 173 -0.74 -7.29 -47.60
CA GLU A 173 -0.80 -8.62 -48.21
C GLU A 173 -0.09 -9.69 -47.36
N ILE A 174 1.06 -9.35 -46.77
CA ILE A 174 1.77 -10.29 -45.89
C ILE A 174 0.94 -10.54 -44.62
N LYS A 175 0.31 -9.51 -44.05
CA LYS A 175 -0.53 -9.67 -42.85
C LYS A 175 -1.76 -10.56 -43.08
N ARG A 176 -2.30 -10.55 -44.30
CA ARG A 176 -3.36 -11.46 -44.74
C ARG A 176 -2.90 -12.91 -44.86
N THR A 177 -1.65 -13.13 -45.28
CA THR A 177 -1.15 -14.46 -45.64
C THR A 177 -0.28 -15.11 -44.54
N CYS A 178 0.21 -14.34 -43.59
CA CYS A 178 1.04 -14.76 -42.45
C CYS A 178 0.35 -14.31 -41.16
N PRO A 179 -0.48 -15.16 -40.52
CA PRO A 179 -1.28 -14.76 -39.37
C PRO A 179 -0.42 -14.51 -38.12
N CYS A 180 -0.91 -13.68 -37.21
CA CYS A 180 -0.31 -13.37 -35.90
C CYS A 180 1.06 -12.66 -35.89
N VAL A 181 1.66 -12.34 -37.04
CA VAL A 181 2.94 -11.62 -37.09
C VAL A 181 2.78 -10.11 -36.90
N SER A 182 3.86 -9.44 -36.49
CA SER A 182 3.94 -7.98 -36.40
C SER A 182 4.87 -7.39 -37.48
N PHE A 183 4.84 -6.08 -37.70
CA PHE A 183 5.68 -5.39 -38.70
C PHE A 183 6.41 -4.18 -38.10
N SER A 184 7.63 -3.91 -38.58
CA SER A 184 8.46 -2.75 -38.23
C SER A 184 9.05 -2.07 -39.47
N GLY A 185 9.41 -0.78 -39.39
CA GLY A 185 10.10 -0.07 -40.46
C GLY A 185 10.88 1.18 -40.01
N GLY A 186 11.96 1.51 -40.72
CA GLY A 186 12.83 2.67 -40.41
C GLY A 186 12.53 3.91 -41.26
N LEU A 187 11.88 4.93 -40.70
CA LEU A 187 11.34 6.06 -41.49
C LEU A 187 12.36 7.14 -41.86
N SER A 188 13.52 7.17 -41.21
CA SER A 188 14.57 8.14 -41.54
C SER A 188 15.08 7.99 -42.98
N ASN A 189 14.99 6.78 -43.55
CA ASN A 189 15.39 6.50 -44.93
C ASN A 189 14.37 7.03 -45.96
N LEU A 190 13.09 7.12 -45.59
CA LEU A 190 12.01 7.58 -46.48
C LEU A 190 12.23 9.02 -46.95
N SER A 191 12.51 9.93 -46.00
CA SER A 191 12.53 11.38 -46.23
C SER A 191 13.95 11.94 -46.43
N PHE A 192 14.91 11.13 -46.86
CA PHE A 192 16.33 11.51 -46.88
C PHE A 192 16.62 12.71 -47.80
N SER A 193 15.85 12.87 -48.88
CA SER A 193 15.95 13.95 -49.88
C SER A 193 15.71 15.37 -49.32
N PHE A 194 15.04 15.53 -48.17
CA PHE A 194 14.67 16.83 -47.58
C PHE A 194 15.56 17.25 -46.40
N ARG A 195 16.80 16.78 -46.37
CA ARG A 195 17.74 17.03 -45.26
C ARG A 195 17.99 18.54 -45.08
N GLY A 196 17.67 19.08 -43.89
CA GLY A 196 17.82 20.50 -43.56
C GLY A 196 16.50 21.23 -43.26
N LEU A 197 15.37 20.70 -43.72
CA LEU A 197 14.01 21.22 -43.46
C LEU A 197 13.27 20.31 -42.49
N ASN A 198 13.60 20.41 -41.19
CA ASN A 198 13.16 19.42 -40.21
C ASN A 198 11.62 19.34 -40.07
N SER A 199 10.90 20.48 -40.06
CA SER A 199 9.43 20.46 -39.99
C SER A 199 8.77 19.74 -41.16
N LEU A 200 9.36 19.83 -42.37
CA LEU A 200 8.85 19.13 -43.54
C LEU A 200 9.12 17.62 -43.47
N ARG A 201 10.29 17.22 -42.95
CA ARG A 201 10.61 15.80 -42.73
C ARG A 201 9.66 15.15 -41.73
N ASP A 202 9.35 15.87 -40.65
CA ASP A 202 8.43 15.40 -39.62
C ASP A 202 7.00 15.27 -40.16
N VAL A 203 6.57 16.17 -41.04
CA VAL A 203 5.32 16.06 -41.82
C VAL A 203 5.31 14.81 -42.69
N MET A 204 6.38 14.55 -43.47
CA MET A 204 6.48 13.37 -44.33
C MET A 204 6.39 12.06 -43.54
N HIS A 205 7.03 11.99 -42.37
CA HIS A 205 6.95 10.80 -41.50
C HIS A 205 5.54 10.59 -40.96
N SER A 206 4.87 11.67 -40.54
CA SER A 206 3.52 11.62 -39.97
C SER A 206 2.46 11.25 -41.01
N VAL A 207 2.58 11.76 -42.24
CA VAL A 207 1.74 11.35 -43.38
C VAL A 207 1.98 9.90 -43.76
N PHE A 208 3.23 9.44 -43.80
CA PHE A 208 3.52 8.04 -44.13
C PHE A 208 2.93 7.09 -43.09
N LEU A 209 3.08 7.39 -41.80
CA LEU A 209 2.52 6.55 -40.73
C LEU A 209 0.98 6.52 -40.77
N GLN A 210 0.32 7.64 -41.12
CA GLN A 210 -1.13 7.69 -41.29
C GLN A 210 -1.63 6.66 -42.30
N HIS A 211 -0.86 6.37 -43.35
CA HIS A 211 -1.25 5.42 -44.40
C HIS A 211 -0.71 4.01 -44.18
N ALA A 212 0.48 3.87 -43.56
CA ALA A 212 1.11 2.57 -43.35
C ALA A 212 0.51 1.78 -42.16
N VAL A 213 0.15 2.45 -41.07
CA VAL A 213 -0.44 1.80 -39.89
C VAL A 213 -1.81 1.15 -40.17
N PRO A 214 -2.76 1.76 -40.93
CA PRO A 214 -3.99 1.08 -41.36
C PRO A 214 -3.75 -0.21 -42.14
N LYS A 215 -2.68 -0.25 -42.94
CA LYS A 215 -2.34 -1.44 -43.72
C LYS A 215 -1.63 -2.50 -42.90
N GLY A 216 -1.34 -2.23 -41.63
CA GLY A 216 -0.94 -3.23 -40.65
C GLY A 216 0.44 -3.06 -40.06
N LEU A 217 1.11 -1.92 -40.28
CA LEU A 217 2.40 -1.62 -39.65
C LEU A 217 2.24 -1.48 -38.12
N ASN A 218 2.97 -2.28 -37.33
CA ASN A 218 2.82 -2.31 -35.87
C ASN A 218 3.87 -1.46 -35.14
N MET A 219 5.05 -1.26 -35.72
CA MET A 219 6.21 -0.62 -35.11
C MET A 219 6.97 0.23 -36.12
N ALA A 220 7.71 1.22 -35.63
CA ALA A 220 8.47 2.13 -36.46
C ALA A 220 9.67 2.68 -35.68
N ILE A 221 10.83 2.78 -36.32
CA ILE A 221 12.02 3.41 -35.74
C ILE A 221 11.99 4.90 -36.12
N VAL A 222 11.66 5.75 -35.16
CA VAL A 222 11.47 7.20 -35.32
C VAL A 222 12.06 7.98 -34.14
N ASN A 223 12.31 9.29 -34.33
CA ASN A 223 12.50 10.21 -33.22
C ASN A 223 11.13 10.84 -32.88
N PRO A 224 10.46 10.41 -31.79
CA PRO A 224 9.07 10.80 -31.55
C PRO A 224 8.91 12.29 -31.19
N GLY A 225 9.97 12.95 -30.70
CA GLY A 225 9.92 14.32 -30.18
C GLY A 225 9.65 15.43 -31.20
N GLY A 226 9.61 15.12 -32.50
CA GLY A 226 9.47 16.10 -33.59
C GLY A 226 8.21 15.97 -34.45
N LEU A 227 7.41 14.92 -34.27
CA LEU A 227 6.35 14.56 -35.24
C LEU A 227 5.03 15.35 -35.04
N PRO A 228 4.53 16.10 -36.04
CA PRO A 228 3.21 16.73 -35.98
C PRO A 228 2.09 15.68 -36.14
N ARG A 229 0.93 15.88 -35.51
CA ARG A 229 -0.24 15.03 -35.80
C ARG A 229 -0.66 15.21 -37.24
N TYR A 230 -0.98 14.11 -37.91
CA TYR A 230 -1.43 14.13 -39.30
C TYR A 230 -2.57 15.14 -39.58
N SER A 231 -3.53 15.25 -38.67
CA SER A 231 -4.64 16.20 -38.74
C SER A 231 -4.23 17.67 -38.61
N ASP A 232 -3.14 17.93 -37.88
CA ASP A 232 -2.69 19.28 -37.49
C ASP A 232 -1.66 19.84 -38.48
N ILE A 233 -1.24 19.01 -39.44
CA ILE A 233 -0.47 19.44 -40.60
C ILE A 233 -1.43 20.21 -41.49
N ASP A 234 -1.01 21.41 -41.89
CA ASP A 234 -1.76 22.21 -42.85
C ASP A 234 -2.18 21.40 -44.07
N GLU A 235 -3.43 21.59 -44.51
CA GLU A 235 -4.03 20.82 -45.60
C GLU A 235 -3.27 20.94 -46.93
N LYS A 236 -2.72 22.12 -47.27
CA LYS A 236 -1.94 22.29 -48.51
C LYS A 236 -0.62 21.52 -48.42
N CYS A 237 0.10 21.63 -47.30
CA CYS A 237 1.33 20.88 -47.07
C CYS A 237 1.08 19.36 -46.96
N ARG A 238 -0.04 18.97 -46.35
CA ARG A 238 -0.44 17.58 -46.15
C ARG A 238 -0.83 16.91 -47.47
N LYS A 239 -1.63 17.57 -48.31
CA LYS A 239 -2.00 17.05 -49.64
C LYS A 239 -0.78 16.85 -50.54
N LEU A 240 0.16 17.81 -50.55
CA LEU A 240 1.41 17.66 -51.30
C LEU A 240 2.25 16.46 -50.79
N ALA A 241 2.32 16.27 -49.47
CA ALA A 241 2.99 15.12 -48.89
C ALA A 241 2.28 13.79 -49.21
N GLU A 242 0.94 13.75 -49.20
CA GLU A 242 0.14 12.58 -49.57
C GLU A 242 0.29 12.21 -51.05
N GLU A 243 0.23 13.19 -51.96
CA GLU A 243 0.41 12.94 -53.40
C GLU A 243 1.75 12.26 -53.68
N VAL A 244 2.81 12.64 -52.95
CA VAL A 244 4.16 12.05 -53.05
C VAL A 244 4.24 10.67 -52.39
N ILE A 245 3.64 10.50 -51.21
CA ILE A 245 3.71 9.21 -50.47
C ILE A 245 2.86 8.13 -51.14
N LEU A 246 1.70 8.50 -51.67
CA LEU A 246 0.79 7.60 -52.36
C LEU A 246 1.07 7.51 -53.86
N ASN A 247 2.03 8.30 -54.37
CA ASN A 247 2.36 8.42 -55.79
C ASN A 247 1.11 8.62 -56.66
N ASN A 248 0.24 9.54 -56.24
CA ASN A 248 -1.11 9.69 -56.79
C ASN A 248 -1.36 11.14 -57.20
N SER A 249 -0.94 11.51 -58.41
CA SER A 249 -1.26 12.78 -59.06
C SER A 249 -1.71 12.56 -60.49
N ALA A 250 -2.79 13.24 -60.89
CA ALA A 250 -3.37 13.11 -62.22
C ALA A 250 -2.46 13.64 -63.35
N ASP A 251 -1.56 14.59 -63.05
CA ASP A 251 -0.63 15.20 -64.02
C ASP A 251 0.82 14.68 -63.90
N GLY A 252 1.12 13.84 -62.90
CA GLY A 252 2.46 13.31 -62.65
C GLY A 252 3.48 14.29 -62.03
N LEU A 253 3.14 15.56 -61.77
CA LEU A 253 4.10 16.60 -61.35
C LEU A 253 4.20 16.79 -59.82
N HIS A 254 3.71 15.84 -59.03
CA HIS A 254 3.61 15.95 -57.57
C HIS A 254 4.97 16.08 -56.85
N VAL A 255 6.00 15.41 -57.35
CA VAL A 255 7.37 15.52 -56.80
C VAL A 255 7.93 16.92 -57.03
N GLU A 256 7.74 17.50 -58.22
CA GLU A 256 8.22 18.84 -58.58
C GLU A 256 7.53 19.93 -57.74
N ARG A 257 6.20 19.85 -57.57
CA ARG A 257 5.43 20.78 -56.70
C ARG A 257 5.88 20.76 -55.25
N MET A 258 6.21 19.59 -54.71
CA MET A 258 6.67 19.44 -53.33
C MET A 258 8.06 20.04 -53.13
N LEU A 259 8.94 19.92 -54.13
CA LEU A 259 10.27 20.53 -54.13
C LEU A 259 10.17 22.07 -54.20
N GLU A 260 9.31 22.64 -55.06
CA GLU A 260 9.09 24.10 -55.11
C GLU A 260 8.45 24.69 -53.83
N PHE A 261 7.53 23.94 -53.20
CA PHE A 261 6.91 24.33 -51.94
C PHE A 261 7.95 24.42 -50.79
N ALA A 262 8.90 23.48 -50.78
CA ALA A 262 9.98 23.46 -49.82
C ALA A 262 10.90 24.70 -49.97
N GLU A 263 11.16 25.15 -51.20
CA GLU A 263 11.98 26.35 -51.47
C GLU A 263 11.30 27.65 -50.99
N LYS A 264 10.01 27.87 -51.28
CA LYS A 264 9.26 29.08 -50.86
C LYS A 264 9.08 29.20 -49.34
N THR A 265 8.92 28.07 -48.66
CA THR A 265 8.73 28.04 -47.20
C THR A 265 10.00 28.47 -46.45
N ALA A 266 11.18 28.30 -47.06
CA ALA A 266 12.44 28.79 -46.50
C ALA A 266 12.55 30.34 -46.53
N GLU A 267 11.82 31.05 -47.41
CA GLU A 267 11.87 32.51 -47.51
C GLU A 267 10.94 33.25 -46.53
N GLN A 268 9.76 32.69 -46.20
CA GLN A 268 8.68 33.36 -45.42
C GLN A 268 8.83 33.37 -43.89
N ALA A 269 9.72 32.56 -43.30
CA ALA A 269 9.95 32.51 -41.84
C ALA A 269 10.55 33.79 -41.23
N LYS A 270 10.44 34.93 -41.91
CA LYS A 270 11.06 36.21 -41.59
C LYS A 270 10.12 37.28 -40.92
N ASN A 271 8.75 37.20 -40.81
CA ASN A 271 7.82 38.18 -40.05
C ASN A 271 6.24 37.88 -39.91
N PRO A 272 5.48 37.94 -38.73
CA PRO A 272 3.95 37.89 -38.61
C PRO A 272 3.13 38.62 -37.43
N PRO A 273 1.73 38.76 -37.45
CA PRO A 273 0.80 39.03 -36.26
C PRO A 273 -0.62 38.26 -36.14
N ALA A 274 -1.57 38.60 -35.19
CA ALA A 274 -2.53 37.71 -34.39
C ALA A 274 -4.14 37.85 -34.43
N PRO A 275 -5.00 36.93 -33.82
CA PRO A 275 -6.53 36.88 -33.90
C PRO A 275 -7.42 36.52 -32.61
N ALA A 276 -8.79 36.37 -32.74
CA ALA A 276 -9.85 35.86 -31.76
C ALA A 276 -11.22 35.35 -32.41
N PRO A 277 -12.33 34.87 -31.73
CA PRO A 277 -12.72 33.50 -31.20
C PRO A 277 -14.12 32.84 -31.62
N ALA A 278 -14.50 31.60 -31.16
CA ALA A 278 -15.67 30.71 -31.55
C ALA A 278 -16.48 30.00 -30.39
N GLY A 279 -17.63 29.30 -30.67
CA GLY A 279 -18.67 28.74 -29.72
C GLY A 279 -18.52 27.28 -29.14
N PRO A 280 -19.46 26.77 -28.29
CA PRO A 280 -19.13 25.83 -27.19
C PRO A 280 -19.23 24.31 -27.50
N THR A 281 -18.30 23.53 -26.95
CA THR A 281 -18.21 22.06 -27.06
C THR A 281 -17.80 21.54 -25.68
N LEU A 282 -18.54 20.57 -25.06
CA LEU A 282 -18.08 19.92 -23.82
C LEU A 282 -16.90 18.99 -24.15
N LYS A 283 -15.70 19.57 -24.18
CA LYS A 283 -14.44 18.88 -24.48
C LYS A 283 -13.82 18.44 -23.16
N VAL A 284 -14.32 17.34 -22.64
CA VAL A 284 -13.64 16.60 -21.58
C VAL A 284 -13.02 15.38 -22.22
N GLU A 285 -11.79 15.50 -22.73
CA GLU A 285 -11.00 14.32 -23.08
C GLU A 285 -10.80 13.51 -21.78
N LYS A 286 -11.10 12.20 -21.80
CA LYS A 286 -10.83 11.34 -20.65
C LYS A 286 -9.38 11.55 -20.25
N SER A 287 -9.18 12.09 -19.06
CA SER A 287 -7.85 12.35 -18.54
C SER A 287 -7.06 11.05 -18.57
N THR A 288 -5.90 11.07 -19.22
CA THR A 288 -4.96 9.94 -19.18
C THR A 288 -4.68 9.58 -17.72
N PRO A 289 -4.31 8.33 -17.41
CA PRO A 289 -3.89 7.96 -16.05
C PRO A 289 -2.83 8.92 -15.48
N THR A 290 -1.94 9.44 -16.33
CA THR A 290 -0.96 10.46 -15.96
C THR A 290 -1.61 11.79 -15.56
N GLN A 291 -2.56 12.30 -16.34
CA GLN A 291 -3.29 13.55 -16.01
C GLN A 291 -4.16 13.40 -14.76
N GLN A 292 -4.77 12.24 -14.55
CA GLN A 292 -5.49 11.94 -13.33
C GLN A 292 -4.54 11.94 -12.14
N ILE A 293 -3.41 11.23 -12.25
CA ILE A 293 -2.36 11.24 -11.22
C ILE A 293 -1.85 12.66 -10.96
N ASP A 294 -1.67 13.48 -11.99
CA ASP A 294 -1.23 14.87 -11.85
C ASP A 294 -2.31 15.76 -11.22
N PHE A 295 -3.60 15.51 -11.47
CA PHE A 295 -4.70 16.17 -10.75
C PHE A 295 -4.69 15.81 -9.26
N LEU A 296 -4.66 14.51 -8.98
CA LEU A 296 -4.62 13.97 -7.62
C LEU A 296 -3.39 14.51 -6.89
N ARG A 297 -2.25 14.63 -7.59
CA ARG A 297 -1.04 15.28 -7.08
C ARG A 297 -1.25 16.77 -6.85
N SER A 298 -1.86 17.51 -7.76
CA SER A 298 -2.11 18.96 -7.57
C SER A 298 -3.02 19.25 -6.37
N LEU A 299 -3.96 18.35 -6.06
CA LEU A 299 -4.75 18.45 -4.83
C LEU A 299 -3.99 17.96 -3.59
N LYS A 300 -2.99 17.08 -3.77
CA LYS A 300 -2.04 16.66 -2.73
C LYS A 300 -0.88 17.65 -2.53
N GLU A 301 -0.68 18.61 -3.43
CA GLU A 301 0.26 19.72 -3.27
C GLU A 301 -0.28 20.70 -2.23
N THR A 302 0.62 21.46 -1.60
CA THR A 302 0.26 22.40 -0.52
C THR A 302 -0.58 23.56 -1.06
N VAL A 303 -1.90 23.41 -1.08
CA VAL A 303 -2.82 24.51 -1.29
C VAL A 303 -2.85 25.34 0.00
N LYS A 304 -2.42 26.60 -0.08
CA LYS A 304 -2.49 27.51 1.07
C LYS A 304 -3.96 27.80 1.37
N CYS A 305 -4.42 27.35 2.54
CA CYS A 305 -5.72 27.75 3.07
C CYS A 305 -5.78 29.28 3.17
N GLU A 306 -6.80 29.89 2.57
CA GLU A 306 -7.00 31.35 2.62
C GLU A 306 -7.81 31.81 3.84
N ALA A 307 -8.44 30.88 4.56
CA ALA A 307 -9.19 31.22 5.76
C ALA A 307 -8.22 31.68 6.86
N GLY A 308 -8.44 32.87 7.43
CA GLY A 308 -7.71 33.30 8.61
C GLY A 308 -8.08 32.40 9.78
N HIS A 309 -7.19 31.49 10.20
CA HIS A 309 -7.47 30.59 11.32
C HIS A 309 -7.53 31.40 12.62
N VAL A 310 -8.66 31.34 13.36
CA VAL A 310 -8.64 31.80 14.76
C VAL A 310 -7.81 30.79 15.53
N MET A 311 -6.89 31.31 16.32
CA MET A 311 -6.05 30.47 17.17
C MET A 311 -6.96 29.76 18.19
N PRO A 312 -6.86 28.43 18.37
CA PRO A 312 -7.53 27.77 19.48
C PRO A 312 -7.19 28.47 20.78
N ASP A 313 -8.20 28.59 21.63
CA ASP A 313 -7.98 28.74 23.06
C ASP A 313 -7.13 27.53 23.50
N PRO A 314 -5.93 27.71 24.07
CA PRO A 314 -5.06 26.61 24.49
C PRO A 314 -5.68 25.69 25.54
N GLY A 315 -6.85 26.03 26.10
CA GLY A 315 -7.52 25.28 27.15
C GLY A 315 -8.76 24.54 26.68
N VAL A 316 -8.63 23.26 26.33
CA VAL A 316 -9.23 22.15 27.10
C VAL A 316 -8.32 20.96 26.80
N GLY A 317 -7.42 20.64 27.72
CA GLY A 317 -6.39 19.64 27.48
C GLY A 317 -6.80 18.33 28.10
N VAL A 318 -6.96 17.30 27.26
CA VAL A 318 -6.91 15.91 27.71
C VAL A 318 -5.79 15.82 28.74
N VAL A 319 -6.11 15.39 29.97
CA VAL A 319 -5.14 15.38 31.06
C VAL A 319 -3.95 14.54 30.63
N ASP A 320 -2.84 15.22 30.34
CA ASP A 320 -1.62 14.57 29.93
C ASP A 320 -0.93 14.02 31.18
N VAL A 321 -1.10 12.72 31.39
CA VAL A 321 -0.53 11.98 32.53
C VAL A 321 0.99 12.16 32.62
N CYS A 322 1.71 12.42 31.52
CA CYS A 322 3.15 12.63 31.53
C CYS A 322 3.57 14.04 32.01
N ARG A 323 2.62 14.99 32.06
CA ARG A 323 2.85 16.40 32.37
C ARG A 323 2.09 16.89 33.60
N VAL A 324 1.53 15.97 34.40
CA VAL A 324 0.95 16.31 35.70
C VAL A 324 2.06 16.79 36.64
N GLU A 325 2.02 18.08 36.98
CA GLU A 325 2.92 18.72 37.95
C GLU A 325 2.25 18.93 39.31
N GLY A 326 3.06 19.19 40.33
CA GLY A 326 2.57 19.48 41.68
C GLY A 326 3.56 19.05 42.77
N PRO A 327 3.31 19.43 44.04
CA PRO A 327 4.12 18.99 45.15
C PRO A 327 4.08 17.46 45.26
N GLN A 328 5.27 16.86 45.33
CA GLN A 328 5.50 15.43 45.54
C GLN A 328 6.03 15.25 46.95
N ASP A 329 5.34 14.44 47.75
CA ASP A 329 5.78 14.05 49.09
C ASP A 329 6.24 12.58 49.04
N THR A 330 7.53 12.39 48.74
CA THR A 330 8.14 11.05 48.62
C THR A 330 8.03 10.26 49.92
N ASP A 331 8.19 10.92 51.07
CA ASP A 331 8.10 10.26 52.37
C ASP A 331 6.69 9.74 52.63
N LYS A 332 5.66 10.54 52.31
CA LYS A 332 4.27 10.09 52.41
C LYS A 332 3.97 8.91 51.50
N VAL A 333 4.47 8.92 50.26
CA VAL A 333 4.31 7.80 49.31
C VAL A 333 5.01 6.55 49.86
N ALA A 334 6.25 6.68 50.34
CA ALA A 334 6.99 5.58 50.95
C ALA A 334 6.27 5.02 52.18
N GLN A 335 5.73 5.86 53.06
CA GLN A 335 4.98 5.41 54.24
C GLN A 335 3.71 4.65 53.89
N LYS A 336 3.02 5.01 52.79
CA LYS A 336 1.88 4.21 52.29
C LYS A 336 2.35 2.83 51.83
N ILE A 337 3.39 2.78 51.01
CA ILE A 337 3.93 1.53 50.47
C ILE A 337 4.43 0.61 51.58
N ILE A 338 5.14 1.13 52.58
CA ILE A 338 5.61 0.37 53.77
C ILE A 338 4.45 -0.28 54.53
N LYS A 339 3.27 0.34 54.53
CA LYS A 339 2.05 -0.20 55.13
C LYS A 339 1.26 -1.12 54.19
N CYS A 340 1.84 -1.49 53.04
CA CYS A 340 1.18 -2.19 51.94
C CYS A 340 -0.09 -1.48 51.44
N GLN A 341 -0.15 -0.15 51.55
CA GLN A 341 -1.24 0.67 51.01
C GLN A 341 -0.86 1.16 49.62
N THR A 342 -1.84 1.23 48.72
CA THR A 342 -1.67 1.74 47.36
C THR A 342 -1.69 3.28 47.39
N PRO A 343 -0.63 3.96 46.91
CA PRO A 343 -0.69 5.40 46.64
C PRO A 343 -1.80 5.72 45.64
N THR A 344 -2.32 6.94 45.68
CA THR A 344 -3.31 7.36 44.66
C THR A 344 -2.65 7.43 43.28
N PRO A 345 -3.38 7.20 42.17
CA PRO A 345 -2.86 7.35 40.81
C PRO A 345 -2.08 8.66 40.58
N ASN A 346 -2.61 9.78 41.09
CA ASN A 346 -1.95 11.08 40.99
C ASN A 346 -0.64 11.17 41.79
N GLU A 347 -0.54 10.50 42.94
CA GLU A 347 0.72 10.42 43.70
C GLU A 347 1.78 9.60 42.93
N VAL A 348 1.38 8.48 42.31
CA VAL A 348 2.26 7.64 41.48
C VAL A 348 2.78 8.44 40.28
N VAL A 349 1.88 9.07 39.52
CA VAL A 349 2.22 9.86 38.33
C VAL A 349 3.14 11.03 38.68
N ARG A 350 2.84 11.80 39.74
CA ARG A 350 3.69 12.93 40.15
C ARG A 350 5.07 12.47 40.60
N TYR A 351 5.16 11.36 41.32
CA TYR A 351 6.44 10.77 41.73
C TYR A 351 7.30 10.46 40.50
N PHE A 352 6.78 9.69 39.54
CA PHE A 352 7.56 9.31 38.36
C PHE A 352 7.81 10.48 37.41
N ASN A 353 6.86 11.40 37.19
CA ASN A 353 7.12 12.60 36.39
C ASN A 353 8.27 13.44 36.94
N ALA A 354 8.43 13.49 38.26
CA ALA A 354 9.55 14.19 38.90
C ALA A 354 10.86 13.41 38.77
N GLU A 355 10.84 12.07 38.90
CA GLU A 355 12.04 11.24 38.83
C GLU A 355 12.56 11.08 37.40
N LEU A 356 11.69 10.88 36.41
CA LEU A 356 12.07 10.72 35.00
C LEU A 356 12.70 11.97 34.38
N LYS A 357 12.46 13.15 34.97
CA LYS A 357 13.16 14.40 34.62
C LYS A 357 14.60 14.44 35.14
N LYS A 358 14.94 13.63 36.15
CA LYS A 358 16.23 13.66 36.86
C LYS A 358 17.11 12.44 36.53
N ARG A 359 16.52 11.26 36.35
CA ARG A 359 17.22 9.99 36.19
C ARG A 359 16.45 8.99 35.34
N ILE A 360 17.18 8.01 34.82
CA ILE A 360 16.60 6.81 34.22
C ILE A 360 16.03 5.95 35.36
N CYS A 361 14.79 5.48 35.20
CA CYS A 361 14.14 4.56 36.13
C CYS A 361 14.17 3.12 35.59
N PHE A 362 13.98 2.14 36.46
CA PHE A 362 14.23 0.73 36.13
C PHE A 362 12.98 -0.13 36.29
N LEU A 363 12.71 -0.96 35.29
CA LEU A 363 11.82 -2.11 35.40
C LEU A 363 12.64 -3.33 35.88
N ASP A 364 11.97 -4.43 36.20
CA ASP A 364 12.62 -5.70 36.52
C ASP A 364 13.08 -6.46 35.26
N GLY A 365 13.54 -7.69 35.48
CA GLY A 365 13.91 -8.65 34.46
C GLY A 365 12.84 -9.72 34.27
N GLY A 366 13.14 -10.74 33.45
CA GLY A 366 12.18 -11.81 33.14
C GLY A 366 11.85 -12.70 34.35
N MET A 367 10.61 -12.59 34.87
CA MET A 367 10.09 -13.48 35.93
C MET A 367 10.11 -14.95 35.47
N GLY A 368 9.60 -15.24 34.27
CA GLY A 368 9.52 -16.62 33.76
C GLY A 368 10.89 -17.30 33.64
N THR A 369 11.89 -16.63 33.08
CA THR A 369 13.24 -17.20 32.97
C THR A 369 13.94 -17.33 34.32
N ARG A 370 13.62 -16.45 35.28
CA ARG A 370 14.12 -16.58 36.65
C ARG A 370 13.50 -17.80 37.36
N ILE A 371 12.20 -18.05 37.19
CA ILE A 371 11.52 -19.25 37.71
C ILE A 371 12.08 -20.52 37.08
N GLN A 372 12.31 -20.53 35.76
CA GLN A 372 12.87 -21.70 35.05
C GLN A 372 14.24 -22.15 35.61
N PHE A 373 15.01 -21.23 36.19
CA PHE A 373 16.29 -21.55 36.83
C PHE A 373 16.14 -22.45 38.07
N GLU A 374 14.97 -22.48 38.71
CA GLU A 374 14.67 -23.31 39.87
C GLU A 374 14.37 -24.78 39.51
N GLN A 375 14.27 -25.11 38.22
CA GLN A 375 14.07 -26.48 37.71
C GLN A 375 12.85 -27.21 38.33
N LEU A 376 11.73 -26.50 38.46
CA LEU A 376 10.51 -27.00 39.10
C LEU A 376 9.82 -28.10 38.29
N GLU A 377 9.21 -29.04 39.01
CA GLU A 377 8.46 -30.18 38.44
C GLU A 377 6.95 -30.05 38.67
N GLU A 378 6.14 -30.90 38.02
CA GLU A 378 4.66 -30.83 38.04
C GLU A 378 4.07 -30.68 39.46
N ASP A 379 4.60 -31.42 40.45
CA ASP A 379 4.16 -31.37 41.85
C ASP A 379 4.36 -29.98 42.47
N ASP A 380 5.39 -29.23 42.05
CA ASP A 380 5.64 -27.87 42.52
C ASP A 380 4.59 -26.88 42.01
N TYR A 381 4.10 -27.04 40.79
CA TYR A 381 3.02 -26.21 40.22
C TYR A 381 1.67 -26.54 40.86
N ARG A 382 1.45 -27.82 41.19
CA ARG A 382 0.24 -28.26 41.88
C ARG A 382 0.17 -27.74 43.31
N GLY A 383 1.26 -27.91 44.05
CA GLY A 383 1.30 -27.68 45.51
C GLY A 383 0.17 -28.42 46.23
N ASP A 384 -0.14 -27.98 47.45
CA ASP A 384 -1.24 -28.57 48.22
C ASP A 384 -2.63 -28.22 47.64
N MET A 385 -2.74 -27.07 46.97
CA MET A 385 -4.01 -26.52 46.49
C MET A 385 -4.57 -27.29 45.28
N PHE A 386 -3.70 -27.76 44.37
CA PHE A 386 -4.11 -28.41 43.12
C PHE A 386 -3.61 -29.85 42.98
N LYS A 387 -3.15 -30.49 44.07
CA LYS A 387 -2.69 -31.89 44.05
C LYS A 387 -3.72 -32.86 43.49
N ASP A 388 -5.01 -32.64 43.76
CA ASP A 388 -6.11 -33.51 43.34
C ASP A 388 -6.74 -33.09 41.98
N PHE A 389 -6.16 -32.07 41.32
CA PHE A 389 -6.66 -31.58 40.03
C PHE A 389 -6.46 -32.63 38.93
N SER A 390 -7.56 -33.10 38.31
CA SER A 390 -7.55 -34.28 37.43
C SER A 390 -8.35 -34.08 36.15
N GLU A 391 -8.57 -32.82 35.75
CA GLU A 391 -9.22 -32.49 34.49
C GLU A 391 -8.47 -33.04 33.28
N LEU A 392 -9.21 -33.47 32.25
CA LEU A 392 -8.67 -34.08 31.03
C LEU A 392 -8.70 -33.10 29.85
N ASP A 393 -7.70 -33.08 28.98
CA ASP A 393 -7.70 -32.30 27.74
C ASP A 393 -8.72 -32.82 26.70
N GLY A 394 -8.76 -32.19 25.52
CA GLY A 394 -9.65 -32.60 24.42
C GLY A 394 -9.40 -34.02 23.88
N ASN A 395 -8.30 -34.66 24.29
CA ASN A 395 -7.91 -36.02 23.90
C ASN A 395 -8.08 -37.03 25.04
N GLY A 396 -8.63 -36.62 26.19
CA GLY A 396 -8.81 -37.49 27.36
C GLY A 396 -7.55 -37.71 28.20
N VAL A 397 -6.52 -36.87 28.05
CA VAL A 397 -5.25 -36.94 28.79
C VAL A 397 -5.28 -35.94 29.96
N PRO A 398 -4.81 -36.30 31.18
CA PRO A 398 -4.75 -35.35 32.29
C PRO A 398 -3.97 -34.07 31.93
N VAL A 399 -4.55 -32.92 32.25
CA VAL A 399 -3.92 -31.62 32.02
C VAL A 399 -2.73 -31.45 32.97
N SER A 400 -1.55 -31.21 32.38
CA SER A 400 -0.34 -30.83 33.11
C SER A 400 -0.40 -29.36 33.50
N LEU A 401 -0.03 -29.05 34.75
CA LEU A 401 0.09 -27.69 35.26
C LEU A 401 1.52 -27.15 35.17
N LYS A 402 2.50 -28.00 34.88
CA LYS A 402 3.89 -27.59 34.63
C LYS A 402 3.96 -26.55 33.51
N GLY A 403 4.68 -25.47 33.79
CA GLY A 403 4.83 -24.33 32.89
C GLY A 403 3.82 -23.20 33.11
N ASN A 404 2.74 -23.42 33.88
CA ASN A 404 1.85 -22.34 34.31
C ASN A 404 2.46 -21.59 35.51
N ASN A 405 3.47 -20.75 35.23
CA ASN A 405 4.22 -20.01 36.25
C ASN A 405 3.33 -19.17 37.16
N ASP A 406 2.19 -18.71 36.66
CA ASP A 406 1.22 -17.91 37.40
C ASP A 406 0.62 -18.67 38.60
N LEU A 407 0.58 -20.02 38.60
CA LEU A 407 0.11 -20.82 39.75
C LEU A 407 1.09 -20.85 40.92
N LEU A 408 2.37 -20.57 40.67
CA LEU A 408 3.42 -20.64 41.69
C LEU A 408 3.23 -19.59 42.79
N ILE A 409 2.42 -18.57 42.57
CA ILE A 409 2.01 -17.63 43.63
C ILE A 409 1.22 -18.31 44.75
N PHE A 410 0.55 -19.43 44.46
CA PHE A 410 -0.18 -20.22 45.45
C PHE A 410 0.67 -21.33 46.03
N SER A 411 1.38 -22.07 45.18
CA SER A 411 2.13 -23.26 45.61
C SER A 411 3.53 -22.94 46.17
N LYS A 412 4.16 -21.86 45.71
CA LYS A 412 5.50 -21.40 46.11
C LYS A 412 5.55 -19.87 46.36
N PRO A 413 4.65 -19.30 47.18
CA PRO A 413 4.53 -17.84 47.37
C PRO A 413 5.82 -17.17 47.84
N GLU A 414 6.58 -17.84 48.72
CA GLU A 414 7.83 -17.30 49.28
C GLU A 414 8.91 -17.12 48.20
N MET A 415 8.97 -18.05 47.24
CA MET A 415 9.90 -17.97 46.10
C MET A 415 9.56 -16.79 45.20
N CYS A 416 8.29 -16.63 44.82
CA CYS A 416 7.84 -15.49 44.01
C CYS A 416 8.13 -14.15 44.71
N GLN A 417 7.85 -14.04 46.00
CA GLN A 417 8.16 -12.84 46.78
C GLN A 417 9.68 -12.57 46.85
N ALA A 418 10.49 -13.62 47.00
CA ALA A 418 11.94 -13.50 47.02
C ALA A 418 12.49 -12.98 45.68
N ILE A 419 11.98 -13.48 44.54
CA ILE A 419 12.39 -13.00 43.21
C ILE A 419 12.09 -11.51 43.03
N HIS A 420 10.89 -11.03 43.40
CA HIS A 420 10.59 -9.60 43.36
C HIS A 420 11.56 -8.79 44.23
N LYS A 421 11.88 -9.29 45.42
CA LYS A 421 12.84 -8.64 46.32
C LYS A 421 14.24 -8.58 45.71
N GLU A 422 14.70 -9.63 45.03
CA GLU A 422 15.98 -9.65 44.31
C GLU A 422 16.05 -8.53 43.26
N TYR A 423 15.01 -8.35 42.45
CA TYR A 423 14.96 -7.28 41.44
C TYR A 423 14.91 -5.87 42.05
N PHE A 424 14.09 -5.64 43.07
CA PHE A 424 14.06 -4.35 43.76
C PHE A 424 15.41 -4.00 44.41
N MET A 425 16.10 -4.98 44.99
CA MET A 425 17.45 -4.81 45.57
C MET A 425 18.51 -4.60 44.48
N ALA A 426 18.32 -5.17 43.29
CA ALA A 426 19.21 -4.95 42.14
C ALA A 426 19.08 -3.54 41.53
N GLY A 427 17.97 -2.85 41.78
CA GLY A 427 17.81 -1.44 41.40
C GLY A 427 16.46 -1.09 40.78
N SER A 428 15.59 -2.06 40.52
CA SER A 428 14.26 -1.82 39.93
C SER A 428 13.45 -0.82 40.76
N ASP A 429 12.81 0.12 40.07
CA ASP A 429 11.84 1.07 40.62
C ASP A 429 10.42 0.47 40.61
N ILE A 430 10.14 -0.30 39.55
CA ILE A 430 8.88 -1.03 39.33
C ILE A 430 9.24 -2.50 39.10
N CYS A 431 8.52 -3.41 39.75
CA CYS A 431 8.49 -4.82 39.35
C CYS A 431 7.11 -5.19 38.83
N GLU A 432 7.07 -6.05 37.83
CA GLU A 432 5.85 -6.65 37.31
C GLU A 432 5.31 -7.72 38.27
N THR A 433 4.00 -7.94 38.29
CA THR A 433 3.39 -9.06 39.01
C THR A 433 3.59 -10.38 38.25
N ASN A 434 3.68 -11.51 38.94
CA ASN A 434 3.67 -12.83 38.30
C ASN A 434 2.24 -13.20 37.84
N THR A 435 1.74 -12.50 36.82
CA THR A 435 0.35 -12.60 36.33
C THR A 435 0.23 -12.47 34.81
N PHE A 436 1.32 -12.72 34.08
CA PHE A 436 1.39 -12.56 32.63
C PHE A 436 0.26 -13.32 31.90
N ASN A 437 -0.06 -14.54 32.35
CA ASN A 437 -1.14 -15.37 31.82
C ASN A 437 -2.38 -15.37 32.72
N GLY A 438 -2.55 -14.35 33.55
CA GLY A 438 -3.68 -14.21 34.48
C GLY A 438 -5.01 -13.87 33.82
N THR A 439 -5.31 -14.38 32.63
CA THR A 439 -6.61 -14.21 31.95
C THR A 439 -7.37 -15.53 31.88
N ALA A 440 -8.70 -15.48 31.79
CA ALA A 440 -9.50 -16.69 31.58
C ALA A 440 -9.17 -17.41 30.27
N ILE A 441 -8.73 -16.68 29.24
CA ILE A 441 -8.33 -17.27 27.97
C ILE A 441 -7.04 -18.08 28.13
N SER A 442 -5.97 -17.49 28.69
CA SER A 442 -4.70 -18.21 28.88
C SER A 442 -4.84 -19.33 29.92
N GLN A 443 -5.50 -19.08 31.06
CA GLN A 443 -5.73 -20.11 32.07
C GLN A 443 -6.64 -21.24 31.56
N GLY A 444 -7.39 -21.03 30.47
CA GLY A 444 -8.20 -22.06 29.85
C GLY A 444 -7.40 -23.21 29.25
N GLU A 445 -6.15 -22.98 28.85
CA GLU A 445 -5.24 -24.05 28.39
C GLU A 445 -4.89 -25.03 29.52
N TYR A 446 -4.90 -24.54 30.76
CA TYR A 446 -4.67 -25.31 31.97
C TYR A 446 -5.98 -25.69 32.69
N LYS A 447 -7.15 -25.32 32.12
CA LYS A 447 -8.48 -25.47 32.75
C LYS A 447 -8.60 -24.81 34.13
N MET A 448 -7.97 -23.65 34.29
CA MET A 448 -7.89 -22.87 35.54
C MET A 448 -8.65 -21.54 35.48
N GLN A 449 -9.66 -21.40 34.62
CA GLN A 449 -10.40 -20.14 34.46
C GLN A 449 -11.08 -19.67 35.76
N ALA A 450 -11.47 -20.61 36.63
CA ALA A 450 -12.20 -20.32 37.86
C ALA A 450 -11.40 -19.51 38.89
N ILE A 451 -10.07 -19.54 38.81
CA ILE A 451 -9.18 -18.88 39.80
C ILE A 451 -8.59 -17.56 39.31
N VAL A 452 -8.92 -17.11 38.10
CA VAL A 452 -8.30 -15.93 37.45
C VAL A 452 -8.30 -14.69 38.35
N TYR A 453 -9.44 -14.35 38.96
CA TYR A 453 -9.51 -13.17 39.83
C TYR A 453 -8.58 -13.30 41.05
N GLU A 454 -8.61 -14.43 41.76
CA GLU A 454 -7.78 -14.65 42.95
C GLU A 454 -6.29 -14.78 42.58
N LEU A 455 -5.97 -15.38 41.43
CA LEU A 455 -4.62 -15.48 40.91
C LEU A 455 -3.99 -14.10 40.77
N ASN A 456 -4.69 -13.16 40.13
CA ASN A 456 -4.19 -11.80 39.94
C ASN A 456 -4.07 -11.03 41.25
N LYS A 457 -5.05 -11.20 42.14
CA LYS A 457 -5.07 -10.54 43.44
C LYS A 457 -3.92 -11.00 44.34
N VAL A 458 -3.68 -12.31 44.43
CA VAL A 458 -2.58 -12.86 45.24
C VAL A 458 -1.22 -12.51 44.62
N GLY A 459 -1.09 -12.59 43.29
CA GLY A 459 0.14 -12.20 42.59
C GLY A 459 0.53 -10.75 42.87
N ALA A 460 -0.44 -9.84 42.79
CA ALA A 460 -0.26 -8.44 43.17
C ALA A 460 0.14 -8.25 44.65
N GLN A 461 -0.52 -8.95 45.57
CA GLN A 461 -0.20 -8.85 47.00
C GLN A 461 1.21 -9.31 47.34
N LEU A 462 1.73 -10.36 46.69
CA LEU A 462 3.11 -10.83 46.90
C LEU A 462 4.14 -9.78 46.44
N ALA A 463 3.94 -9.22 45.25
CA ALA A 463 4.80 -8.14 44.75
C ALA A 463 4.73 -6.89 45.65
N LYS A 464 3.53 -6.52 46.15
CA LYS A 464 3.35 -5.38 47.06
C LYS A 464 4.06 -5.59 48.40
N LYS A 465 4.07 -6.82 48.94
CA LYS A 465 4.83 -7.16 50.16
C LYS A 465 6.34 -7.00 49.92
N ALA A 466 6.87 -7.50 48.82
CA ALA A 466 8.28 -7.32 48.47
C ALA A 466 8.65 -5.83 48.32
N ALA A 467 7.79 -5.05 47.65
CA ALA A 467 7.96 -3.60 47.50
C ALA A 467 7.97 -2.87 48.86
N ALA A 468 7.06 -3.24 49.77
CA ALA A 468 6.98 -2.69 51.11
C ALA A 468 8.25 -2.98 51.93
N ASP A 469 8.72 -4.23 51.89
CA ASP A 469 9.93 -4.66 52.61
C ASP A 469 11.18 -3.89 52.17
N VAL A 470 11.38 -3.72 50.86
CA VAL A 470 12.54 -3.00 50.33
C VAL A 470 12.39 -1.48 50.54
N THR A 471 11.20 -0.92 50.37
CA THR A 471 10.94 0.50 50.65
C THR A 471 11.18 0.83 52.13
N LYS A 472 10.87 -0.09 53.04
CA LYS A 472 11.14 0.09 54.47
C LYS A 472 12.64 0.20 54.77
N ALA A 473 13.47 -0.56 54.05
CA ALA A 473 14.92 -0.46 54.15
C ALA A 473 15.47 0.82 53.48
N GLU A 474 14.84 1.27 52.40
CA GLU A 474 15.27 2.44 51.62
C GLU A 474 14.11 3.41 51.31
N PRO A 475 13.62 4.19 52.31
CA PRO A 475 12.40 5.00 52.15
C PRO A 475 12.51 6.13 51.14
N HIS A 476 13.73 6.60 50.87
CA HIS A 476 14.00 7.68 49.91
C HIS A 476 13.70 7.29 48.45
N LYS A 477 13.52 5.99 48.16
CA LYS A 477 13.20 5.45 46.84
C LYS A 477 11.99 4.50 46.96
N PRO A 478 10.74 4.96 47.03
CA PRO A 478 9.59 4.05 47.08
C PRO A 478 9.57 3.06 45.90
N ARG A 479 9.20 1.80 46.16
CA ARG A 479 9.11 0.72 45.18
C ARG A 479 7.67 0.48 44.75
N PHE A 480 7.44 0.39 43.45
CA PHE A 480 6.09 0.30 42.88
C PHE A 480 5.89 -1.05 42.20
N VAL A 481 4.63 -1.45 42.03
CA VAL A 481 4.24 -2.71 41.40
C VAL A 481 3.35 -2.43 40.20
N ALA A 482 3.74 -2.99 39.06
CA ALA A 482 2.93 -3.00 37.85
C ALA A 482 2.18 -4.33 37.73
N GLY A 483 0.85 -4.27 37.59
CA GLY A 483 0.04 -5.43 37.26
C GLY A 483 0.26 -5.85 35.82
N ALA A 484 1.01 -6.94 35.60
CA ALA A 484 1.31 -7.46 34.27
C ALA A 484 0.09 -8.11 33.62
N VAL A 485 -0.25 -7.64 32.42
CA VAL A 485 -1.37 -8.08 31.58
C VAL A 485 -0.77 -8.49 30.24
N GLY A 486 -0.59 -9.80 30.04
CA GLY A 486 -0.07 -10.36 28.80
C GLY A 486 -1.14 -10.41 27.68
N PRO A 487 -0.73 -10.73 26.44
CA PRO A 487 -1.57 -10.61 25.24
C PRO A 487 -2.59 -11.74 25.03
N THR A 488 -2.63 -12.75 25.91
CA THR A 488 -3.29 -14.06 25.76
C THR A 488 -2.68 -14.95 24.67
N SER A 489 -3.16 -16.20 24.54
CA SER A 489 -2.76 -17.13 23.47
C SER A 489 -3.62 -17.02 22.20
N ARG A 490 -4.62 -16.14 22.18
CA ARG A 490 -5.60 -15.99 21.10
C ARG A 490 -5.48 -14.60 20.48
N THR A 491 -5.85 -14.44 19.22
CA THR A 491 -5.65 -13.17 18.47
C THR A 491 -6.94 -12.72 17.81
N LEU A 492 -7.15 -11.40 17.74
CA LEU A 492 -8.31 -10.79 17.07
C LEU A 492 -7.99 -10.35 15.65
N SER A 493 -6.73 -10.08 15.33
CA SER A 493 -6.36 -9.55 14.02
C SER A 493 -6.00 -10.64 13.00
N VAL A 494 -5.56 -11.81 13.45
CA VAL A 494 -5.06 -12.90 12.59
C VAL A 494 -6.02 -14.08 12.61
N SER A 495 -6.37 -14.62 11.44
CA SER A 495 -7.13 -15.87 11.38
C SER A 495 -6.23 -17.07 11.71
N PRO A 496 -6.65 -17.98 12.60
CA PRO A 496 -5.98 -19.26 12.78
C PRO A 496 -6.32 -20.27 11.66
N SER A 497 -7.27 -19.93 10.78
CA SER A 497 -7.65 -20.76 9.63
C SER A 497 -7.05 -20.20 8.34
N VAL A 498 -6.38 -21.08 7.58
CA VAL A 498 -5.85 -20.74 6.24
C VAL A 498 -6.99 -20.64 5.22
N GLU A 499 -8.09 -21.35 5.44
CA GLU A 499 -9.22 -21.44 4.49
C GLU A 499 -10.27 -20.34 4.70
N ASP A 500 -10.36 -19.78 5.90
CA ASP A 500 -11.30 -18.70 6.23
C ASP A 500 -10.55 -17.53 6.87
N SER A 501 -10.24 -16.52 6.07
CA SER A 501 -9.58 -15.29 6.53
C SER A 501 -10.45 -14.45 7.48
N SER A 502 -11.76 -14.70 7.54
CA SER A 502 -12.69 -14.01 8.45
C SER A 502 -12.85 -14.69 9.82
N PHE A 503 -12.36 -15.93 9.96
CA PHE A 503 -12.50 -16.71 11.20
C PHE A 503 -11.61 -16.18 12.32
N ARG A 504 -12.11 -16.19 13.57
CA ARG A 504 -11.35 -15.89 14.78
C ARG A 504 -11.72 -16.91 15.86
N ASN A 505 -10.73 -17.31 16.66
CA ASN A 505 -10.90 -18.27 17.75
C ASN A 505 -11.31 -17.62 19.08
N VAL A 506 -11.42 -16.29 19.10
CA VAL A 506 -11.91 -15.48 20.21
C VAL A 506 -12.60 -14.23 19.64
N THR A 507 -13.55 -13.70 20.38
CA THR A 507 -14.24 -12.45 20.05
C THR A 507 -13.72 -11.28 20.88
N TRP A 508 -13.99 -10.07 20.41
CA TRP A 508 -13.64 -8.84 21.16
C TRP A 508 -14.23 -8.85 22.57
N ASP A 509 -15.51 -9.22 22.70
CA ASP A 509 -16.24 -9.16 23.97
C ASP A 509 -15.71 -10.21 24.96
N GLU A 510 -15.34 -11.40 24.48
CA GLU A 510 -14.67 -12.42 25.33
C GLU A 510 -13.32 -11.94 25.85
N LEU A 511 -12.52 -11.26 25.02
CA LEU A 511 -11.26 -10.67 25.46
C LEU A 511 -11.46 -9.54 26.46
N VAL A 512 -12.41 -8.62 26.21
CA VAL A 512 -12.74 -7.54 27.14
C VAL A 512 -13.13 -8.10 28.51
N GLU A 513 -14.00 -9.10 28.55
CA GLU A 513 -14.41 -9.70 29.83
C GLU A 513 -13.26 -10.42 30.52
N SER A 514 -12.42 -11.14 29.76
CA SER A 514 -11.23 -11.80 30.30
C SER A 514 -10.26 -10.82 30.95
N TYR A 515 -9.98 -9.70 30.27
CA TYR A 515 -9.12 -8.64 30.80
C TYR A 515 -9.78 -7.88 31.95
N LYS A 516 -11.10 -7.64 31.91
CA LYS A 516 -11.83 -6.97 33.00
C LYS A 516 -11.74 -7.77 34.30
N GLN A 517 -11.89 -9.10 34.22
CA GLN A 517 -11.71 -10.00 35.36
C GLN A 517 -10.27 -9.92 35.91
N GLN A 518 -9.26 -9.96 35.03
CA GLN A 518 -7.86 -9.83 35.40
C GLN A 518 -7.57 -8.50 36.11
N VAL A 519 -7.95 -7.38 35.48
CA VAL A 519 -7.78 -6.02 36.01
C VAL A 519 -8.45 -5.88 37.36
N GLY A 520 -9.65 -6.44 37.54
CA GLY A 520 -10.32 -6.45 38.84
C GLY A 520 -9.50 -7.09 39.95
N GLY A 521 -8.92 -8.26 39.69
CA GLY A 521 -8.03 -8.95 40.64
C GLY A 521 -6.77 -8.14 40.94
N LEU A 522 -6.11 -7.58 39.91
CA LEU A 522 -4.90 -6.77 40.07
C LEU A 522 -5.17 -5.51 40.91
N VAL A 523 -6.24 -4.77 40.61
CA VAL A 523 -6.61 -3.55 41.33
C VAL A 523 -6.96 -3.85 42.78
N ASP A 524 -7.73 -4.90 43.07
CA ASP A 524 -8.05 -5.31 44.44
C ASP A 524 -6.84 -5.92 45.19
N GLY A 525 -5.85 -6.41 44.44
CA GLY A 525 -4.55 -6.81 44.96
C GLY A 525 -3.63 -5.63 45.29
N GLY A 526 -3.98 -4.42 44.86
CA GLY A 526 -3.34 -3.17 45.25
C GLY A 526 -2.16 -2.73 44.37
N VAL A 527 -2.11 -3.16 43.10
CA VAL A 527 -1.10 -2.68 42.14
C VAL A 527 -1.14 -1.16 41.97
N ASP A 528 0.01 -0.57 41.65
CA ASP A 528 0.16 0.88 41.53
C ASP A 528 -0.07 1.36 40.10
N ILE A 529 0.21 0.49 39.12
CA ILE A 529 0.19 0.73 37.67
C ILE A 529 -0.31 -0.55 36.99
N LEU A 530 -0.94 -0.45 35.82
CA LEU A 530 -1.24 -1.60 34.95
C LEU A 530 -0.25 -1.62 33.77
N MET A 531 0.32 -2.77 33.46
CA MET A 531 1.25 -2.97 32.34
C MET A 531 0.63 -3.93 31.34
N ILE A 532 0.14 -3.41 30.20
CA ILE A 532 -0.28 -4.24 29.07
C ILE A 532 0.94 -4.44 28.19
N GLU A 533 1.47 -5.65 28.18
CA GLU A 533 2.79 -5.92 27.62
C GLU A 533 2.83 -7.09 26.65
N THR A 534 3.98 -7.20 25.99
CA THR A 534 4.23 -8.21 24.95
C THR A 534 3.16 -8.18 23.87
N ILE A 535 2.72 -6.97 23.50
CA ILE A 535 1.63 -6.77 22.55
C ILE A 535 2.12 -7.15 21.16
N PHE A 536 1.76 -8.36 20.74
CA PHE A 536 1.99 -8.84 19.37
C PHE A 536 0.78 -8.58 18.45
N ASP A 537 -0.41 -8.36 19.03
CA ASP A 537 -1.65 -8.01 18.34
C ASP A 537 -2.25 -6.74 18.98
N THR A 538 -2.24 -5.65 18.22
CA THR A 538 -2.74 -4.34 18.67
C THR A 538 -4.24 -4.36 18.96
N GLN A 539 -5.01 -5.21 18.29
CA GLN A 539 -6.45 -5.31 18.51
C GLN A 539 -6.74 -5.93 19.89
N ASN A 540 -5.96 -6.93 20.30
CA ASN A 540 -6.01 -7.45 21.68
C ASN A 540 -5.68 -6.35 22.70
N ALA A 541 -4.64 -5.55 22.43
CA ALA A 541 -4.30 -4.43 23.32
C ALA A 541 -5.42 -3.38 23.40
N LYS A 542 -6.08 -3.06 22.28
CA LYS A 542 -7.26 -2.19 22.29
C LYS A 542 -8.40 -2.78 23.12
N ALA A 543 -8.63 -4.10 23.07
CA ALA A 543 -9.60 -4.76 23.93
C ALA A 543 -9.21 -4.66 25.42
N ALA A 544 -7.92 -4.84 25.76
CA ALA A 544 -7.42 -4.66 27.12
C ALA A 544 -7.57 -3.21 27.62
N ILE A 545 -7.22 -2.22 26.79
CA ILE A 545 -7.42 -0.79 27.08
C ILE A 545 -8.90 -0.50 27.33
N PHE A 546 -9.79 -1.02 26.48
CA PHE A 546 -11.23 -0.87 26.60
C PHE A 546 -11.75 -1.49 27.91
N ALA A 547 -11.25 -2.66 28.29
CA ALA A 547 -11.58 -3.36 29.54
C ALA A 547 -11.12 -2.58 30.78
N VAL A 548 -9.92 -1.99 30.73
CA VAL A 548 -9.42 -1.09 31.78
C VAL A 548 -10.37 0.09 31.96
N ASP A 549 -10.71 0.80 30.87
CA ASP A 549 -11.61 1.94 30.93
C ASP A 549 -13.01 1.55 31.42
N GLU A 550 -13.51 0.37 31.00
CA GLU A 550 -14.79 -0.16 31.46
C GLU A 550 -14.80 -0.42 32.96
N TYR A 551 -13.78 -1.12 33.44
CA TYR A 551 -13.65 -1.50 34.83
C TYR A 551 -13.69 -0.26 35.74
N PHE A 552 -12.90 0.77 35.42
CA PHE A 552 -12.86 1.99 36.23
C PHE A 552 -14.15 2.82 36.11
N LEU A 553 -14.81 2.80 34.95
CA LEU A 553 -16.11 3.44 34.78
C LEU A 553 -17.21 2.76 35.62
N GLU A 554 -17.30 1.43 35.57
CA GLU A 554 -18.31 0.64 36.28
C GLU A 554 -18.11 0.70 37.79
N THR A 555 -16.85 0.55 38.25
CA THR A 555 -16.52 0.54 39.69
C THR A 555 -16.42 1.93 40.30
N LYS A 556 -16.34 2.98 39.47
CA LYS A 556 -16.12 4.39 39.88
C LYS A 556 -14.83 4.61 40.69
N LYS A 557 -13.86 3.69 40.58
CA LYS A 557 -12.51 3.85 41.15
C LYS A 557 -11.71 4.83 40.30
N GLU A 558 -10.69 5.47 40.89
CA GLU A 558 -9.75 6.28 40.12
C GLU A 558 -8.95 5.39 39.16
N ARG A 559 -8.87 5.79 37.89
CA ARG A 559 -8.14 5.05 36.85
C ARG A 559 -6.66 4.99 37.17
N LEU A 560 -6.10 3.79 37.26
CA LEU A 560 -4.67 3.60 37.45
C LEU A 560 -3.88 4.06 36.20
N PRO A 561 -2.62 4.49 36.34
CA PRO A 561 -1.74 4.71 35.20
C PRO A 561 -1.54 3.41 34.42
N VAL A 562 -1.49 3.49 33.09
CA VAL A 562 -1.32 2.34 32.20
C VAL A 562 0.00 2.48 31.45
N MET A 563 0.80 1.42 31.41
CA MET A 563 1.98 1.29 30.56
C MET A 563 1.66 0.32 29.42
N LEU A 564 2.11 0.62 28.20
CA LEU A 564 1.87 -0.19 27.01
C LEU A 564 3.18 -0.63 26.37
N SER A 565 3.41 -1.93 26.21
CA SER A 565 4.64 -2.46 25.62
C SER A 565 4.37 -3.33 24.39
N ALA A 566 4.83 -2.88 23.23
CA ALA A 566 4.75 -3.62 21.98
C ALA A 566 5.86 -4.67 21.87
N THR A 567 5.60 -5.75 21.12
CA THR A 567 6.63 -6.70 20.72
C THR A 567 6.78 -6.72 19.21
N ILE A 568 8.01 -6.44 18.76
CA ILE A 568 8.42 -6.51 17.36
C ILE A 568 9.09 -7.86 17.14
N VAL A 569 8.52 -8.68 16.26
CA VAL A 569 8.87 -10.12 16.18
C VAL A 569 10.16 -10.38 15.40
N ASP A 570 10.52 -9.49 14.47
CA ASP A 570 11.70 -9.66 13.62
C ASP A 570 12.27 -8.32 13.12
N ASN A 571 13.27 -8.39 12.25
CA ASN A 571 13.93 -7.22 11.67
C ASN A 571 13.08 -6.46 10.64
N SER A 572 11.85 -6.90 10.33
CA SER A 572 10.92 -6.11 9.50
C SER A 572 10.38 -4.88 10.25
N GLY A 573 10.47 -4.86 11.58
CA GLY A 573 9.96 -3.76 12.40
C GLY A 573 8.45 -3.81 12.62
N ARG A 574 7.82 -4.98 12.46
CA ARG A 574 6.38 -5.19 12.60
C ARG A 574 6.05 -6.09 13.80
N THR A 575 4.85 -5.89 14.35
CA THR A 575 4.21 -6.82 15.28
C THR A 575 3.85 -8.13 14.57
N LEU A 576 3.43 -9.16 15.31
CA LEU A 576 2.90 -10.39 14.70
C LEU A 576 1.64 -10.11 13.84
N SER A 577 0.83 -9.13 14.25
CA SER A 577 -0.32 -8.65 13.47
C SER A 577 0.05 -7.81 12.23
N GLY A 578 1.34 -7.65 11.93
CA GLY A 578 1.85 -6.97 10.74
C GLY A 578 1.93 -5.45 10.84
N GLN A 579 1.66 -4.86 12.00
CA GLN A 579 1.63 -3.40 12.17
C GLN A 579 3.02 -2.83 12.46
N THR A 580 3.38 -1.68 11.89
CA THR A 580 4.64 -1.01 12.25
C THR A 580 4.57 -0.38 13.64
N VAL A 581 5.72 -0.10 14.26
CA VAL A 581 5.78 0.51 15.60
C VAL A 581 5.11 1.89 15.67
N GLU A 582 5.22 2.68 14.59
CA GLU A 582 4.59 3.99 14.49
C GLU A 582 3.06 3.85 14.39
N ALA A 583 2.57 2.90 13.59
CA ALA A 583 1.15 2.60 13.46
C ALA A 583 0.56 2.05 14.77
N PHE A 584 1.29 1.21 15.49
CA PHE A 584 0.92 0.76 16.83
C PHE A 584 0.68 1.95 17.77
N TYR A 585 1.64 2.87 17.87
CA TYR A 585 1.52 4.04 18.73
C TYR A 585 0.28 4.89 18.39
N VAL A 586 0.05 5.18 17.10
CA VAL A 586 -1.14 5.92 16.66
C VAL A 586 -2.44 5.20 17.06
N SER A 587 -2.46 3.88 16.97
CA SER A 587 -3.62 3.05 17.30
C SER A 587 -3.95 3.06 18.79
N VAL A 588 -2.94 3.14 19.67
CA VAL A 588 -3.11 3.08 21.13
C VAL A 588 -2.99 4.42 21.85
N LYS A 589 -2.71 5.53 21.13
CA LYS A 589 -2.58 6.89 21.71
C LYS A 589 -3.79 7.28 22.58
N HIS A 590 -4.99 6.82 22.21
CA HIS A 590 -6.24 7.06 22.94
C HIS A 590 -6.24 6.52 24.37
N ALA A 591 -5.39 5.54 24.69
CA ALA A 591 -5.27 4.96 26.03
C ALA A 591 -4.73 5.94 27.08
N GLN A 592 -4.16 7.08 26.63
CA GLN A 592 -3.46 8.05 27.48
C GLN A 592 -2.45 7.35 28.40
N ALA A 593 -1.67 6.44 27.80
CA ALA A 593 -0.71 5.64 28.54
C ALA A 593 0.36 6.53 29.19
N PHE A 594 0.74 6.17 30.41
CA PHE A 594 1.82 6.80 31.15
C PHE A 594 3.17 6.57 30.45
N THR A 595 3.38 5.36 29.91
CA THR A 595 4.50 5.07 29.03
C THR A 595 4.06 4.22 27.85
N VAL A 596 4.75 4.39 26.72
CA VAL A 596 4.65 3.47 25.58
C VAL A 596 6.06 3.02 25.20
N GLY A 597 6.24 1.72 25.00
CA GLY A 597 7.56 1.12 24.83
C GLY A 597 7.57 -0.17 24.02
N ILE A 598 8.72 -0.84 24.04
CA ILE A 598 8.95 -2.11 23.34
C ILE A 598 9.63 -3.11 24.29
N ASN A 599 9.20 -4.37 24.23
CA ASN A 599 9.82 -5.47 24.96
C ASN A 599 9.83 -6.79 24.18
N CYS A 600 10.65 -7.71 24.69
CA CYS A 600 10.76 -9.10 24.22
C CYS A 600 11.19 -9.25 22.74
N ALA A 601 11.19 -10.50 22.26
CA ALA A 601 11.54 -11.01 20.93
C ALA A 601 12.97 -10.70 20.42
N LEU A 602 13.43 -9.47 20.56
CA LEU A 602 14.70 -8.97 20.09
C LEU A 602 15.65 -8.68 21.26
N GLY A 603 16.95 -8.86 20.99
CA GLY A 603 18.01 -8.37 21.86
C GLY A 603 18.17 -6.85 21.79
N ALA A 604 18.96 -6.29 22.71
CA ALA A 604 19.18 -4.85 22.81
C ALA A 604 19.78 -4.23 21.53
N ILE A 605 20.58 -4.97 20.74
CA ILE A 605 21.18 -4.41 19.52
C ILE A 605 20.11 -4.19 18.45
N GLN A 606 19.29 -5.22 18.18
CA GLN A 606 18.28 -5.20 17.10
C GLN A 606 17.14 -4.23 17.43
N MET A 607 16.74 -4.15 18.70
CA MET A 607 15.58 -3.35 19.12
C MET A 607 15.80 -1.82 19.00
N LYS A 608 17.06 -1.34 19.02
CA LYS A 608 17.38 0.08 19.16
C LYS A 608 16.76 0.95 18.07
N GLY A 609 16.83 0.49 16.82
CA GLY A 609 16.30 1.22 15.67
C GLY A 609 14.78 1.41 15.74
N PHE A 610 14.05 0.37 16.15
CA PHE A 610 12.59 0.42 16.29
C PHE A 610 12.17 1.24 17.50
N TYR A 611 12.86 1.08 18.62
CA TYR A 611 12.61 1.88 19.82
C TYR A 611 12.84 3.38 19.56
N LYS A 612 13.89 3.73 18.81
CA LYS A 612 14.14 5.13 18.45
C LYS A 612 12.97 5.73 17.67
N LYS A 613 12.43 5.02 16.67
CA LYS A 613 11.28 5.47 15.88
C LYS A 613 10.04 5.71 16.75
N LEU A 614 9.77 4.81 17.69
CA LEU A 614 8.70 4.98 18.68
C LEU A 614 8.97 6.21 19.56
N ALA A 615 10.18 6.35 20.08
CA ALA A 615 10.56 7.45 20.97
C ALA A 615 10.54 8.82 20.29
N ASP A 616 10.83 8.88 18.99
CA ASP A 616 10.74 10.12 18.19
C ASP A 616 9.27 10.56 17.99
N LEU A 617 8.33 9.61 17.88
CA LEU A 617 6.91 9.87 17.69
C LEU A 617 6.12 10.06 19.00
N ASN A 618 6.56 9.41 20.08
CA ASN A 618 5.86 9.39 21.36
C ASN A 618 5.92 10.74 22.08
N ALA A 619 4.75 11.33 22.32
CA ALA A 619 4.60 12.61 23.01
C ALA A 619 4.79 12.51 24.55
N GLY A 620 4.72 11.29 25.10
CA GLY A 620 4.86 10.98 26.51
C GLY A 620 6.21 10.34 26.85
N TRP A 621 6.25 9.64 27.99
CA TRP A 621 7.41 8.88 28.45
C TRP A 621 7.53 7.55 27.71
N CYS A 622 8.76 7.03 27.62
CA CYS A 622 9.06 5.77 26.93
C CYS A 622 9.69 4.72 27.85
N HIS A 623 9.52 3.45 27.51
CA HIS A 623 10.25 2.36 28.17
C HIS A 623 10.79 1.38 27.14
N VAL A 624 11.85 0.65 27.52
CA VAL A 624 12.39 -0.44 26.70
C VAL A 624 12.96 -1.52 27.59
N TYR A 625 12.63 -2.79 27.32
CA TYR A 625 13.18 -3.92 28.07
C TYR A 625 13.40 -5.13 27.16
N PRO A 626 14.55 -5.18 26.47
CA PRO A 626 14.86 -6.24 25.50
C PRO A 626 15.23 -7.56 26.18
N ASN A 627 15.31 -8.64 25.38
CA ASN A 627 15.86 -9.92 25.82
C ASN A 627 17.39 -9.84 26.00
N ALA A 628 17.95 -10.77 26.79
CA ALA A 628 19.40 -10.98 26.92
C ALA A 628 19.99 -11.66 25.67
N GLY A 629 19.84 -11.01 24.52
CA GLY A 629 20.13 -11.57 23.19
C GLY A 629 18.96 -12.34 22.58
N LEU A 630 19.21 -12.96 21.43
CA LEU A 630 18.26 -13.88 20.82
C LEU A 630 18.34 -15.25 21.52
N PRO A 631 17.22 -16.00 21.62
CA PRO A 631 17.26 -17.34 22.19
C PRO A 631 18.19 -18.25 21.38
N ASN A 632 19.01 -19.02 22.08
CA ASN A 632 19.87 -20.03 21.47
C ASN A 632 19.08 -21.30 21.10
N ALA A 633 19.72 -22.27 20.44
CA ALA A 633 19.05 -23.49 19.96
C ALA A 633 18.43 -24.36 21.07
N MET A 634 18.85 -24.14 22.34
CA MET A 634 18.31 -24.83 23.51
C MET A 634 17.26 -23.98 24.26
N GLY A 635 16.85 -22.84 23.70
CA GLY A 635 15.88 -21.92 24.30
C GLY A 635 16.44 -21.04 25.43
N GLY A 636 17.77 -21.07 25.66
CA GLY A 636 18.46 -20.23 26.64
C GLY A 636 18.93 -18.89 26.06
N TYR A 637 19.55 -18.06 26.89
CA TYR A 637 20.04 -16.73 26.53
C TYR A 637 21.53 -16.59 26.90
N ASP A 638 22.33 -16.11 25.94
CA ASP A 638 23.80 -16.13 26.05
C ASP A 638 24.41 -14.77 26.46
N GLU A 639 23.65 -13.67 26.46
CA GLU A 639 24.19 -12.37 26.89
C GLU A 639 24.28 -12.27 28.41
N ASP A 640 25.51 -12.16 28.91
CA ASP A 640 25.79 -11.90 30.33
C ASP A 640 25.48 -10.44 30.72
N PRO A 641 25.51 -10.10 32.03
CA PRO A 641 25.24 -8.74 32.50
C PRO A 641 26.15 -7.66 31.89
N GLU A 642 27.40 -7.99 31.57
CA GLU A 642 28.37 -7.03 31.04
C GLU A 642 28.04 -6.69 29.58
N ILE A 643 27.76 -7.70 28.76
CA ILE A 643 27.36 -7.55 27.35
C ILE A 643 26.03 -6.79 27.26
N PHE A 644 25.01 -7.25 27.99
CA PHE A 644 23.68 -6.64 27.96
C PHE A 644 23.72 -5.16 28.38
N SER A 645 24.43 -4.85 29.47
CA SER A 645 24.54 -3.47 29.96
C SER A 645 25.37 -2.58 29.03
N ASN A 646 26.37 -3.11 28.31
CA ASN A 646 27.07 -2.37 27.26
C ASN A 646 26.15 -2.02 26.08
N ASN A 647 25.30 -2.96 25.66
CA ASN A 647 24.35 -2.71 24.58
C ASN A 647 23.31 -1.64 24.97
N ILE A 648 22.82 -1.66 26.21
CA ILE A 648 21.88 -0.65 26.73
C ILE A 648 22.55 0.72 26.94
N LEU A 649 23.82 0.76 27.33
CA LEU A 649 24.56 2.01 27.53
C LEU A 649 24.50 2.92 26.29
N ASP A 650 24.50 2.34 25.09
CA ASP A 650 24.39 3.09 23.84
C ASP A 650 23.03 3.76 23.65
N TYR A 651 21.95 3.28 24.27
CA TYR A 651 20.65 3.97 24.29
C TYR A 651 20.69 5.17 25.22
N ALA A 652 21.31 5.00 26.39
CA ALA A 652 21.42 6.02 27.41
C ALA A 652 22.28 7.20 26.93
N LYS A 653 23.41 6.92 26.26
CA LYS A 653 24.27 7.94 25.65
C LYS A 653 23.55 8.78 24.61
N ASP A 654 22.64 8.19 23.84
CA ASP A 654 21.83 8.87 22.84
C ASP A 654 20.64 9.63 23.45
N GLY A 655 20.45 9.57 24.78
CA GLY A 655 19.36 10.24 25.48
C GLY A 655 17.97 9.67 25.13
N LEU A 656 17.87 8.36 24.91
CA LEU A 656 16.62 7.69 24.50
C LEU A 656 15.83 7.07 25.66
N LEU A 657 16.41 6.97 26.86
CA LEU A 657 15.83 6.21 27.98
C LEU A 657 15.09 7.09 28.98
N ASN A 658 13.89 6.66 29.37
CA ASN A 658 13.18 7.12 30.58
C ASN A 658 13.04 5.95 31.55
N PHE A 659 12.46 4.84 31.10
CA PHE A 659 12.53 3.55 31.78
C PHE A 659 13.34 2.53 30.98
N VAL A 660 14.06 1.67 31.69
CA VAL A 660 14.75 0.51 31.09
C VAL A 660 14.64 -0.72 31.98
N GLY A 661 14.50 -1.90 31.39
CA GLY A 661 14.49 -3.16 32.11
C GLY A 661 15.07 -4.30 31.28
N GLY A 662 14.68 -5.53 31.61
CA GLY A 662 14.98 -6.71 30.83
C GLY A 662 13.78 -7.62 30.68
N CYS A 663 13.72 -8.39 29.59
CA CYS A 663 12.70 -9.41 29.39
C CYS A 663 13.34 -10.81 29.53
N CYS A 664 13.13 -11.72 28.57
CA CYS A 664 13.59 -13.09 28.69
C CYS A 664 15.12 -13.17 28.75
N GLY A 665 15.63 -13.98 29.69
CA GLY A 665 17.06 -14.22 29.89
C GLY A 665 17.77 -13.18 30.77
N THR A 666 17.06 -12.16 31.23
CA THR A 666 17.62 -11.14 32.12
C THR A 666 17.38 -11.49 33.58
N PHE A 667 18.40 -11.31 34.41
CA PHE A 667 18.42 -11.61 35.84
C PHE A 667 18.66 -10.34 36.66
N PRO A 668 18.50 -10.38 38.00
CA PRO A 668 18.80 -9.22 38.85
C PRO A 668 20.22 -8.66 38.63
N SER A 669 21.20 -9.52 38.32
CA SER A 669 22.57 -9.09 37.97
C SER A 669 22.64 -8.23 36.71
N HIS A 670 21.81 -8.50 35.69
CA HIS A 670 21.71 -7.67 34.48
C HIS A 670 21.17 -6.28 34.82
N ILE A 671 20.09 -6.21 35.61
CA ILE A 671 19.48 -4.93 36.03
C ILE A 671 20.49 -4.10 36.83
N ALA A 672 21.20 -4.70 37.77
CA ALA A 672 22.23 -4.02 38.55
C ALA A 672 23.37 -3.49 37.67
N ALA A 673 23.83 -4.28 36.68
CA ALA A 673 24.87 -3.86 35.74
C ALA A 673 24.42 -2.68 34.87
N VAL A 674 23.19 -2.71 34.35
CA VAL A 674 22.62 -1.59 33.59
C VAL A 674 22.52 -0.35 34.47
N ALA A 675 21.96 -0.48 35.68
CA ALA A 675 21.78 0.63 36.61
C ALA A 675 23.09 1.33 36.95
N GLN A 676 24.17 0.57 37.13
CA GLN A 676 25.49 1.12 37.37
C GLN A 676 26.07 1.85 36.15
N LYS A 677 25.90 1.32 34.93
CA LYS A 677 26.47 1.91 33.72
C LYS A 677 25.76 3.17 33.24
N VAL A 678 24.45 3.25 33.40
CA VAL A 678 23.65 4.38 32.87
C VAL A 678 23.44 5.52 33.87
N LYS A 679 23.92 5.36 35.12
CA LYS A 679 23.69 6.30 36.23
C LYS A 679 23.94 7.77 35.90
N ASP A 680 25.02 8.05 35.16
CA ASP A 680 25.45 9.41 34.82
C ASP A 680 25.10 9.82 33.37
N CYS A 681 24.27 9.03 32.69
CA CYS A 681 23.82 9.32 31.32
C CYS A 681 22.64 10.30 31.29
N PRO A 682 22.45 11.03 30.17
CA PRO A 682 21.30 11.92 30.02
C PRO A 682 19.99 11.13 29.91
N VAL A 683 18.94 11.65 30.56
CA VAL A 683 17.57 11.16 30.39
C VAL A 683 16.96 11.66 29.08
N ARG A 684 16.03 10.89 28.50
CA ARG A 684 15.18 11.38 27.42
C ARG A 684 14.29 12.51 27.92
N LYS A 685 14.31 13.64 27.21
CA LYS A 685 13.42 14.77 27.50
C LYS A 685 12.07 14.53 26.83
N LEU A 686 10.99 14.97 27.49
CA LEU A 686 9.69 15.06 26.80
C LEU A 686 9.81 16.02 25.62
N PRO A 687 9.24 15.68 24.46
CA PRO A 687 9.18 16.61 23.34
C PRO A 687 8.22 17.75 23.68
N ASP A 688 8.48 18.91 23.08
CA ASP A 688 7.49 19.98 23.04
C ASP A 688 6.27 19.49 22.25
N LEU A 689 5.08 19.65 22.82
CA LEU A 689 3.86 19.29 22.11
C LEU A 689 3.67 20.27 20.95
N PRO A 690 3.25 19.77 19.77
CA PRO A 690 2.94 20.66 18.67
C PRO A 690 1.83 21.61 19.12
N LYS A 691 1.97 22.89 18.75
CA LYS A 691 0.96 23.91 19.07
C LYS A 691 -0.43 23.52 18.57
N TYR A 692 -0.48 22.76 17.47
CA TYR A 692 -1.70 22.22 16.88
C TYR A 692 -1.52 20.74 16.61
N PRO A 693 -2.33 19.86 17.23
CA PRO A 693 -2.33 18.46 16.83
C PRO A 693 -2.91 18.32 15.42
N THR A 694 -2.36 17.37 14.69
CA THR A 694 -2.83 16.96 13.37
C THR A 694 -3.50 15.61 13.48
N MET A 695 -4.49 15.34 12.64
CA MET A 695 -5.16 14.04 12.61
C MET A 695 -4.14 12.94 12.31
N GLN A 696 -4.19 11.88 13.12
CA GLN A 696 -3.38 10.68 12.96
C GLN A 696 -4.31 9.48 12.87
N LEU A 697 -4.20 8.73 11.78
CA LEU A 697 -4.93 7.50 11.53
C LEU A 697 -3.93 6.36 11.33
N SER A 698 -4.40 5.13 11.33
CA SER A 698 -3.54 3.99 11.02
C SER A 698 -4.33 2.81 10.47
N GLY A 699 -3.71 2.11 9.52
CA GLY A 699 -3.94 0.69 9.26
C GLY A 699 -2.81 -0.12 9.89
N LEU A 700 -2.15 -0.96 9.09
CA LEU A 700 -0.83 -1.55 9.41
C LEU A 700 0.29 -0.50 9.36
N GLU A 701 0.05 0.63 8.69
CA GLU A 701 0.99 1.75 8.55
C GLU A 701 0.35 3.04 9.08
N PRO A 702 1.14 3.99 9.60
CA PRO A 702 0.62 5.25 10.10
C PRO A 702 0.23 6.15 8.93
N PHE A 703 -0.82 6.95 9.12
CA PHE A 703 -1.29 7.93 8.15
C PHE A 703 -1.55 9.26 8.84
N PHE A 704 -0.66 10.23 8.62
CA PHE A 704 -0.72 11.55 9.24
C PHE A 704 -1.32 12.55 8.26
N ILE A 705 -2.36 13.26 8.66
CA ILE A 705 -2.98 14.32 7.85
C ILE A 705 -2.47 15.67 8.36
N THR A 706 -1.45 16.20 7.71
CA THR A 706 -0.80 17.48 8.07
C THR A 706 -1.14 18.56 7.05
N SER A 707 -0.67 19.79 7.26
CA SER A 707 -0.77 20.84 6.25
C SER A 707 -0.01 20.53 4.95
N GLU A 708 0.90 19.54 4.98
CA GLU A 708 1.76 19.18 3.84
C GLU A 708 1.22 17.98 3.06
N THR A 709 0.33 17.15 3.63
CA THR A 709 -0.19 15.95 2.97
C THR A 709 -1.26 16.23 1.91
N GLY A 710 -1.75 17.48 1.85
CA GLY A 710 -2.75 17.94 0.89
C GLY A 710 -4.13 17.28 1.09
N PHE A 711 -4.86 17.08 -0.01
CA PHE A 711 -6.20 16.49 -0.01
C PHE A 711 -6.19 14.95 0.02
N GLN A 712 -7.02 14.36 0.88
CA GLN A 712 -7.07 12.91 1.08
C GLN A 712 -8.28 12.26 0.39
N TRP A 713 -8.03 11.15 -0.29
CA TRP A 713 -9.03 10.44 -1.09
C TRP A 713 -9.63 9.29 -0.29
N VAL A 714 -10.94 9.37 0.02
CA VAL A 714 -11.67 8.30 0.69
C VAL A 714 -12.43 7.49 -0.36
N GLY A 715 -12.11 6.20 -0.51
CA GLY A 715 -12.68 5.35 -1.56
C GLY A 715 -14.12 4.90 -1.26
N GLU A 716 -15.06 5.30 -2.10
CA GLU A 716 -16.52 5.11 -1.92
C GLU A 716 -17.11 3.74 -2.37
N ARG A 717 -16.32 2.85 -2.99
CA ARG A 717 -16.88 1.73 -3.79
C ARG A 717 -17.28 0.50 -2.98
N CYS A 718 -16.86 0.39 -1.72
CA CYS A 718 -17.26 -0.69 -0.80
C CYS A 718 -18.56 -0.32 -0.06
N ASN A 719 -19.57 0.11 -0.82
CA ASN A 719 -20.83 0.63 -0.31
C ASN A 719 -22.00 -0.06 -1.01
N LEU A 720 -22.88 -0.73 -0.26
CA LEU A 720 -24.02 -1.46 -0.83
C LEU A 720 -25.05 -0.54 -1.49
N MET A 721 -25.21 0.69 -0.99
CA MET A 721 -26.15 1.67 -1.54
C MET A 721 -25.56 2.42 -2.74
N GLY A 722 -24.25 2.64 -2.76
CA GLY A 722 -23.54 3.44 -3.78
C GLY A 722 -22.91 2.64 -4.93
N SER A 723 -22.67 1.33 -4.76
CA SER A 723 -21.92 0.51 -5.72
C SER A 723 -22.72 -0.73 -6.16
N PRO A 724 -23.39 -0.69 -7.33
CA PRO A 724 -24.17 -1.83 -7.84
C PRO A 724 -23.35 -3.11 -7.99
N LYS A 725 -22.07 -2.99 -8.35
CA LYS A 725 -21.15 -4.14 -8.46
C LYS A 725 -20.91 -4.77 -7.09
N PHE A 726 -20.57 -3.96 -6.08
CA PHE A 726 -20.28 -4.45 -4.73
C PHE A 726 -21.53 -5.07 -4.11
N LYS A 727 -22.69 -4.41 -4.22
CA LYS A 727 -23.97 -4.94 -3.76
C LYS A 727 -24.27 -6.32 -4.33
N LYS A 728 -24.16 -6.49 -5.65
CA LYS A 728 -24.40 -7.77 -6.31
C LYS A 728 -23.50 -8.90 -5.78
N LEU A 729 -22.24 -8.60 -5.46
CA LEU A 729 -21.28 -9.59 -4.97
C LEU A 729 -21.58 -9.99 -3.53
N VAL A 730 -21.84 -9.01 -2.66
CA VAL A 730 -22.18 -9.25 -1.24
C VAL A 730 -23.52 -9.97 -1.10
N ASP A 731 -24.56 -9.55 -1.83
CA ASP A 731 -25.87 -10.22 -1.82
C ASP A 731 -25.77 -11.68 -2.31
N ALA A 732 -24.76 -12.00 -3.14
CA ALA A 732 -24.47 -13.35 -3.64
C ALA A 732 -23.43 -14.10 -2.79
N TYR A 733 -23.03 -13.58 -1.63
CA TYR A 733 -22.02 -14.14 -0.73
C TYR A 733 -20.64 -14.39 -1.38
N LYS A 734 -20.31 -13.64 -2.44
CA LYS A 734 -19.02 -13.69 -3.15
C LYS A 734 -18.01 -12.73 -2.52
N TRP A 735 -17.56 -13.07 -1.32
CA TRP A 735 -16.72 -12.19 -0.50
C TRP A 735 -15.34 -11.92 -1.11
N ASP A 736 -14.71 -12.90 -1.75
CA ASP A 736 -13.39 -12.73 -2.39
C ASP A 736 -13.47 -11.77 -3.59
N GLU A 737 -14.50 -11.91 -4.43
CA GLU A 737 -14.76 -10.97 -5.53
C GLU A 737 -15.09 -9.56 -5.01
N ALA A 738 -15.75 -9.46 -3.83
CA ALA A 738 -15.99 -8.18 -3.16
C ALA A 738 -14.68 -7.57 -2.64
N MET A 739 -13.72 -8.38 -2.18
CA MET A 739 -12.37 -7.93 -1.81
C MET A 739 -11.62 -7.34 -2.99
N GLU A 740 -11.78 -7.88 -4.21
CA GLU A 740 -11.19 -7.28 -5.42
C GLU A 740 -11.68 -5.85 -5.67
N VAL A 741 -12.94 -5.53 -5.33
CA VAL A 741 -13.44 -4.15 -5.42
C VAL A 741 -12.69 -3.24 -4.45
N CYS A 742 -12.38 -3.73 -3.24
CA CYS A 742 -11.60 -3.01 -2.24
C CYS A 742 -10.16 -2.76 -2.73
N LEU A 743 -9.48 -3.81 -3.19
CA LEU A 743 -8.11 -3.74 -3.74
C LEU A 743 -7.99 -2.77 -4.92
N GLN A 744 -8.98 -2.75 -5.81
CA GLN A 744 -9.03 -1.80 -6.93
C GLN A 744 -9.03 -0.33 -6.48
N GLN A 745 -9.57 -0.02 -5.29
CA GLN A 745 -9.51 1.34 -4.74
C GLN A 745 -8.11 1.68 -4.25
N VAL A 746 -7.43 0.73 -3.61
CA VAL A 746 -6.02 0.85 -3.18
C VAL A 746 -5.11 1.10 -4.39
N ASP A 747 -5.29 0.33 -5.47
CA ASP A 747 -4.53 0.49 -6.71
C ASP A 747 -4.74 1.86 -7.36
N LYS A 748 -5.98 2.38 -7.26
CA LYS A 748 -6.37 3.73 -7.70
C LYS A 748 -5.99 4.84 -6.73
N LYS A 749 -5.13 4.56 -5.74
CA LYS A 749 -4.56 5.53 -4.80
C LYS A 749 -5.59 6.15 -3.85
N ALA A 750 -6.60 5.39 -3.43
CA ALA A 750 -7.34 5.72 -2.21
C ALA A 750 -6.37 5.80 -1.02
N ASP A 751 -6.55 6.81 -0.17
CA ASP A 751 -5.78 7.00 1.06
C ASP A 751 -6.50 6.36 2.26
N ILE A 752 -7.84 6.38 2.23
CA ILE A 752 -8.74 5.81 3.23
C ILE A 752 -9.80 4.99 2.50
N LEU A 753 -10.30 3.91 3.11
CA LEU A 753 -11.34 3.07 2.53
C LEU A 753 -12.64 3.19 3.33
N ASP A 754 -13.73 3.60 2.67
CA ASP A 754 -15.07 3.68 3.27
C ASP A 754 -15.84 2.37 3.03
N PHE A 755 -16.48 1.86 4.09
CA PHE A 755 -17.19 0.59 4.08
C PHE A 755 -18.61 0.78 4.61
N ASN A 756 -19.59 0.55 3.75
CA ASN A 756 -21.01 0.65 4.10
C ASN A 756 -21.75 -0.65 3.76
N PHE A 757 -22.32 -1.27 4.79
CA PHE A 757 -23.10 -2.51 4.71
C PHE A 757 -24.58 -2.31 5.07
N ASP A 758 -25.08 -1.07 4.99
CA ASP A 758 -26.50 -0.79 5.16
C ASP A 758 -27.29 -1.31 3.96
N SER A 759 -28.24 -2.20 4.23
CA SER A 759 -29.11 -2.83 3.25
C SER A 759 -30.30 -3.45 3.98
N ASP A 760 -31.45 -3.49 3.31
CA ASP A 760 -32.65 -4.15 3.85
C ASP A 760 -32.58 -5.68 3.75
N LEU A 761 -31.71 -6.21 2.88
CA LEU A 761 -31.69 -7.63 2.49
C LEU A 761 -30.64 -8.48 3.24
N ILE A 762 -29.66 -7.86 3.90
CA ILE A 762 -28.59 -8.56 4.60
C ILE A 762 -28.48 -8.06 6.04
N ASP A 763 -27.99 -8.92 6.93
CA ASP A 763 -27.60 -8.46 8.27
C ASP A 763 -26.30 -7.66 8.18
N GLY A 764 -26.43 -6.34 8.22
CA GLY A 764 -25.30 -5.41 8.13
C GLY A 764 -24.27 -5.62 9.23
N GLN A 765 -24.66 -6.04 10.43
CA GLN A 765 -23.73 -6.27 11.53
C GLN A 765 -22.81 -7.46 11.22
N THR A 766 -23.40 -8.62 10.91
CA THR A 766 -22.62 -9.81 10.52
C THR A 766 -21.78 -9.56 9.27
N ALA A 767 -22.34 -8.87 8.26
CA ALA A 767 -21.63 -8.56 7.02
C ALA A 767 -20.42 -7.65 7.24
N MET A 768 -20.58 -6.58 8.03
CA MET A 768 -19.50 -5.67 8.41
C MET A 768 -18.40 -6.41 9.15
N GLY A 769 -18.74 -7.15 10.20
CA GLY A 769 -17.76 -7.90 10.99
C GLY A 769 -17.00 -8.91 10.14
N ARG A 770 -17.69 -9.69 9.29
CA ARG A 770 -17.06 -10.66 8.39
C ARG A 770 -16.10 -9.99 7.43
N PHE A 771 -16.53 -8.96 6.71
CA PHE A 771 -15.70 -8.32 5.70
C PHE A 771 -14.51 -7.59 6.30
N MET A 772 -14.69 -6.92 7.45
CA MET A 772 -13.59 -6.27 8.18
C MET A 772 -12.51 -7.26 8.59
N ARG A 773 -12.89 -8.44 9.13
CA ARG A 773 -11.94 -9.51 9.48
C ARG A 773 -11.16 -10.03 8.28
N MET A 774 -11.77 -10.06 7.10
CA MET A 774 -11.06 -10.34 5.85
C MET A 774 -10.10 -9.20 5.48
N CYS A 775 -10.57 -7.94 5.51
CA CYS A 775 -9.78 -6.77 5.14
C CYS A 775 -8.53 -6.58 6.02
N VAL A 776 -8.62 -6.84 7.33
CA VAL A 776 -7.45 -6.75 8.22
C VAL A 776 -6.43 -7.88 8.01
N THR A 777 -6.83 -8.96 7.33
CA THR A 777 -5.95 -10.08 6.99
C THR A 777 -5.23 -9.87 5.65
N GLU A 778 -5.77 -9.03 4.75
CA GLU A 778 -5.16 -8.70 3.45
C GLU A 778 -4.20 -7.49 3.59
N PRO A 779 -2.87 -7.66 3.53
CA PRO A 779 -1.91 -6.60 3.87
C PRO A 779 -2.01 -5.34 3.02
N ASN A 780 -2.37 -5.47 1.73
CA ASN A 780 -2.48 -4.31 0.82
C ASN A 780 -3.66 -3.41 1.17
N VAL A 781 -4.72 -4.00 1.72
CA VAL A 781 -5.92 -3.29 2.22
C VAL A 781 -5.65 -2.79 3.63
N ALA A 782 -5.22 -3.69 4.52
CA ALA A 782 -5.00 -3.43 5.94
C ALA A 782 -3.99 -2.32 6.22
N ARG A 783 -3.06 -2.01 5.29
CA ARG A 783 -2.12 -0.88 5.45
C ARG A 783 -2.81 0.49 5.51
N LEU A 784 -3.99 0.64 4.91
CA LEU A 784 -4.73 1.91 4.90
C LEU A 784 -5.68 2.02 6.09
N PRO A 785 -6.00 3.24 6.58
CA PRO A 785 -7.06 3.44 7.55
C PRO A 785 -8.45 3.11 6.97
N PHE A 786 -9.35 2.61 7.82
CA PHE A 786 -10.73 2.29 7.45
C PHE A 786 -11.69 3.36 7.99
N MET A 787 -12.67 3.74 7.17
CA MET A 787 -13.84 4.53 7.51
C MET A 787 -15.05 3.60 7.57
N ILE A 788 -15.58 3.39 8.78
CA ILE A 788 -16.68 2.47 9.06
C ILE A 788 -17.98 3.24 8.92
N ASP A 789 -18.74 2.95 7.87
CA ASP A 789 -19.94 3.68 7.49
C ASP A 789 -21.23 2.89 7.78
N SER A 790 -22.09 3.43 8.64
CA SER A 790 -23.45 2.93 8.85
C SER A 790 -24.33 3.93 9.59
N SER A 791 -25.62 3.90 9.28
CA SER A 791 -26.68 4.58 10.04
C SER A 791 -27.05 3.88 11.36
N LYS A 792 -26.59 2.64 11.57
CA LYS A 792 -26.88 1.81 12.76
C LYS A 792 -25.63 1.70 13.63
N TRP A 793 -25.70 2.18 14.87
CA TRP A 793 -24.57 2.11 15.81
C TRP A 793 -24.05 0.67 16.02
N SER A 794 -24.93 -0.33 16.07
CA SER A 794 -24.50 -1.73 16.25
C SER A 794 -23.59 -2.24 15.12
N VAL A 795 -23.77 -1.74 13.90
CA VAL A 795 -22.92 -2.10 12.75
C VAL A 795 -21.58 -1.37 12.84
N VAL A 796 -21.60 -0.08 13.21
CA VAL A 796 -20.38 0.71 13.47
C VAL A 796 -19.53 0.05 14.54
N GLU A 797 -20.15 -0.32 15.66
CA GLU A 797 -19.49 -0.94 16.81
C GLU A 797 -18.88 -2.29 16.46
N GLU A 798 -19.60 -3.14 15.70
CA GLU A 798 -19.03 -4.40 15.18
C GLU A 798 -17.82 -4.16 14.28
N GLY A 799 -17.86 -3.15 13.41
CA GLY A 799 -16.70 -2.74 12.61
C GLY A 799 -15.52 -2.31 13.48
N LEU A 800 -15.74 -1.49 14.51
CA LEU A 800 -14.69 -1.00 15.42
C LEU A 800 -14.03 -2.14 16.18
N LYS A 801 -14.81 -3.13 16.62
CA LYS A 801 -14.33 -4.36 17.26
C LYS A 801 -13.44 -5.20 16.34
N CYS A 802 -13.50 -5.01 15.02
CA CYS A 802 -12.77 -5.78 14.01
C CYS A 802 -11.49 -5.12 13.47
N VAL A 803 -11.16 -3.88 13.89
CA VAL A 803 -10.04 -3.11 13.31
C VAL A 803 -8.94 -2.82 14.33
N GLN A 804 -7.70 -3.25 14.01
CA GLN A 804 -6.52 -3.04 14.85
C GLN A 804 -6.00 -1.58 14.83
N GLY A 805 -6.12 -0.89 13.70
CA GLY A 805 -5.69 0.49 13.52
C GLY A 805 -6.62 1.54 14.13
N LYS A 806 -6.25 2.81 14.01
CA LYS A 806 -7.10 3.96 14.31
C LYS A 806 -7.94 4.31 13.07
N SER A 807 -9.21 3.91 13.14
CA SER A 807 -10.23 4.08 12.11
C SER A 807 -11.02 5.40 12.25
N ILE A 808 -11.90 5.64 11.28
CA ILE A 808 -12.89 6.73 11.31
C ILE A 808 -14.28 6.11 11.43
N VAL A 809 -15.13 6.68 12.29
CA VAL A 809 -16.58 6.39 12.33
C VAL A 809 -17.32 7.36 11.42
N ASN A 810 -18.07 6.84 10.46
CA ASN A 810 -18.94 7.58 9.56
C ASN A 810 -20.40 7.12 9.78
N SER A 811 -21.26 7.83 10.48
CA SER A 811 -21.06 9.08 11.19
C SER A 811 -21.93 9.11 12.44
N ILE A 812 -21.72 10.11 13.29
CA ILE A 812 -22.64 10.43 14.40
C ILE A 812 -23.19 11.85 14.21
N SER A 813 -24.32 12.16 14.86
CA SER A 813 -24.96 13.48 14.74
C SER A 813 -25.85 13.80 15.94
N LEU A 814 -26.28 15.06 16.05
CA LEU A 814 -27.20 15.52 17.11
C LEU A 814 -28.66 15.13 16.82
N LYS A 815 -28.97 14.52 15.67
CA LYS A 815 -30.31 14.06 15.28
C LYS A 815 -31.00 13.19 16.34
N VAL A 816 -30.22 12.33 17.01
CA VAL A 816 -30.70 11.38 18.03
C VAL A 816 -30.80 12.01 19.43
N GLY A 817 -30.55 13.32 19.53
CA GLY A 817 -30.43 14.05 20.78
C GLY A 817 -29.01 14.00 21.37
N GLU A 818 -28.74 14.94 22.26
CA GLU A 818 -27.41 15.17 22.80
C GLU A 818 -26.87 14.01 23.66
N GLU A 819 -27.73 13.33 24.42
CA GLU A 819 -27.34 12.22 25.29
C GLU A 819 -26.76 11.05 24.50
N GLU A 820 -27.47 10.61 23.46
CA GLU A 820 -27.02 9.52 22.60
C GLU A 820 -25.80 9.92 21.76
N PHE A 821 -25.76 11.16 21.28
CA PHE A 821 -24.58 11.73 20.60
C PHE A 821 -23.32 11.66 21.47
N LEU A 822 -23.42 12.07 22.73
CA LEU A 822 -22.33 12.00 23.70
C LEU A 822 -21.95 10.57 24.06
N ARG A 823 -22.94 9.66 24.17
CA ARG A 823 -22.70 8.23 24.42
C ARG A 823 -21.86 7.62 23.29
N GLN A 824 -22.26 7.86 22.04
CA GLN A 824 -21.56 7.38 20.86
C GLN A 824 -20.15 8.00 20.75
N ALA A 825 -20.02 9.32 20.95
CA ALA A 825 -18.71 9.99 20.94
C ALA A 825 -17.76 9.44 22.02
N LYS A 826 -18.28 9.19 23.24
CA LYS A 826 -17.48 8.58 24.31
C LYS A 826 -17.01 7.16 23.95
N LEU A 827 -17.85 6.38 23.27
CA LEU A 827 -17.43 5.07 22.76
C LEU A 827 -16.37 5.19 21.67
N CYS A 828 -16.50 6.15 20.73
CA CYS A 828 -15.44 6.41 19.74
C CYS A 828 -14.09 6.71 20.42
N MET A 829 -14.08 7.51 21.50
CA MET A 829 -12.86 7.77 22.28
C MET A 829 -12.26 6.49 22.89
N ARG A 830 -13.11 5.63 23.48
CA ARG A 830 -12.68 4.35 24.09
C ARG A 830 -12.17 3.35 23.05
N TYR A 831 -12.76 3.32 21.86
CA TYR A 831 -12.27 2.51 20.74
C TYR A 831 -11.04 3.11 20.04
N GLY A 832 -10.73 4.38 20.31
CA GLY A 832 -9.63 5.12 19.71
C GLY A 832 -9.88 5.51 18.25
N ALA A 833 -11.12 5.82 17.87
CA ALA A 833 -11.51 6.19 16.51
C ALA A 833 -11.70 7.71 16.35
N ALA A 834 -11.34 8.22 15.17
CA ALA A 834 -11.78 9.54 14.71
C ALA A 834 -13.26 9.48 14.30
N VAL A 835 -13.92 10.63 14.18
CA VAL A 835 -15.37 10.68 13.98
C VAL A 835 -15.79 11.72 12.95
N VAL A 836 -16.65 11.29 12.02
CA VAL A 836 -17.40 12.19 11.14
C VAL A 836 -18.65 12.66 11.87
N LEU A 837 -18.77 13.98 12.03
CA LEU A 837 -19.92 14.66 12.59
C LEU A 837 -20.74 15.24 11.43
N MET A 838 -21.91 14.67 11.19
CA MET A 838 -22.84 15.22 10.20
C MET A 838 -23.49 16.48 10.73
N ALA A 839 -23.67 17.49 9.87
CA ALA A 839 -24.45 18.68 10.17
C ALA A 839 -25.96 18.36 10.19
N PHE A 840 -26.40 17.55 11.16
CA PHE A 840 -27.76 17.11 11.36
C PHE A 840 -28.08 17.19 12.87
N ASP A 841 -29.06 18.00 13.25
CA ASP A 841 -29.54 18.11 14.62
C ASP A 841 -31.01 17.71 14.77
N GLU A 842 -31.61 17.94 15.93
CA GLU A 842 -33.00 17.58 16.23
C GLU A 842 -34.02 18.32 15.34
N GLN A 843 -33.62 19.41 14.68
CA GLN A 843 -34.47 20.17 13.76
C GLN A 843 -34.37 19.69 12.31
N GLY A 844 -33.39 18.85 11.99
CA GLY A 844 -33.22 18.31 10.63
C GLY A 844 -31.80 18.40 10.10
N GLN A 845 -31.68 18.11 8.82
CA GLN A 845 -30.43 18.20 8.08
C GLN A 845 -30.14 19.65 7.70
N ALA A 846 -28.91 20.13 7.94
CA ALA A 846 -28.50 21.49 7.62
C ALA A 846 -28.43 21.74 6.10
N ALA A 847 -29.29 22.61 5.59
CA ALA A 847 -29.35 22.98 4.18
C ALA A 847 -28.63 24.32 3.91
N THR A 848 -28.85 25.32 4.77
CA THR A 848 -28.33 26.68 4.62
C THR A 848 -26.93 26.86 5.23
N TYR A 849 -26.21 27.91 4.82
CA TYR A 849 -24.91 28.28 5.40
C TYR A 849 -24.99 28.45 6.92
N GLU A 850 -25.99 29.20 7.41
CA GLU A 850 -26.17 29.51 8.83
C GLU A 850 -26.41 28.25 9.66
N GLU A 851 -27.22 27.31 9.16
CA GLU A 851 -27.50 26.05 9.84
C GLU A 851 -26.28 25.15 9.89
N LYS A 852 -25.51 25.05 8.79
CA LYS A 852 -24.28 24.25 8.74
C LYS A 852 -23.28 24.75 9.78
N VAL A 853 -23.05 26.06 9.84
CA VAL A 853 -22.15 26.68 10.83
C VAL A 853 -22.67 26.47 12.25
N ARG A 854 -23.96 26.77 12.51
CA ARG A 854 -24.59 26.63 13.83
C ARG A 854 -24.45 25.21 14.37
N ILE A 855 -24.78 24.20 13.58
CA ILE A 855 -24.80 22.81 14.02
C ILE A 855 -23.36 22.31 14.26
N CYS A 856 -22.43 22.58 13.35
CA CYS A 856 -21.03 22.16 13.53
C CYS A 856 -20.38 22.83 14.75
N GLN A 857 -20.61 24.13 14.97
CA GLN A 857 -20.12 24.83 16.17
C GLN A 857 -20.74 24.27 17.46
N ARG A 858 -22.05 23.96 17.45
CA ARG A 858 -22.73 23.33 18.58
C ARG A 858 -22.13 21.96 18.88
N SER A 859 -21.96 21.10 17.87
CA SER A 859 -21.35 19.78 18.01
C SER A 859 -19.91 19.87 18.56
N TYR A 860 -19.09 20.76 17.99
CA TYR A 860 -17.73 21.01 18.47
C TYR A 860 -17.73 21.41 19.94
N SER A 861 -18.47 22.46 20.29
CA SER A 861 -18.53 23.01 21.65
C SER A 861 -19.00 21.95 22.65
N THR A 862 -20.02 21.18 22.28
CA THR A 862 -20.59 20.13 23.12
C THR A 862 -19.56 19.02 23.42
N LEU A 863 -18.87 18.53 22.39
CA LEU A 863 -17.84 17.50 22.55
C LEU A 863 -16.64 17.99 23.36
N ARG A 864 -16.17 19.22 23.09
CA ARG A 864 -15.01 19.81 23.79
C ARG A 864 -15.33 20.11 25.24
N GLN A 865 -16.50 20.64 25.56
CA GLN A 865 -16.87 21.01 26.94
C GLN A 865 -17.25 19.79 27.80
N LYS A 866 -17.91 18.78 27.22
CA LYS A 866 -18.47 17.67 28.02
C LYS A 866 -17.60 16.43 28.07
N LEU A 867 -16.80 16.17 27.03
CA LEU A 867 -15.95 14.98 26.94
C LEU A 867 -14.47 15.32 26.78
N ASP A 868 -14.13 16.60 26.55
CA ASP A 868 -12.80 17.01 26.13
C ASP A 868 -12.30 16.21 24.91
N PHE A 869 -13.21 15.95 23.97
CA PHE A 869 -12.94 15.10 22.80
C PHE A 869 -11.79 15.70 21.97
N PRO A 870 -10.77 14.92 21.55
CA PRO A 870 -9.62 15.45 20.81
C PRO A 870 -10.06 16.15 19.51
N PRO A 871 -9.79 17.46 19.33
CA PRO A 871 -10.30 18.20 18.20
C PRO A 871 -9.68 17.76 16.87
N GLU A 872 -8.46 17.22 16.88
CA GLU A 872 -7.82 16.64 15.70
C GLU A 872 -8.52 15.38 15.19
N ASP A 873 -9.37 14.73 16.01
CA ASP A 873 -10.11 13.52 15.66
C ASP A 873 -11.53 13.82 15.18
N ILE A 874 -11.91 15.10 15.07
CA ILE A 874 -13.20 15.55 14.54
C ILE A 874 -13.09 15.83 13.04
N ILE A 875 -13.98 15.21 12.28
CA ILE A 875 -14.20 15.48 10.85
C ILE A 875 -15.61 16.02 10.72
N PHE A 876 -15.80 17.21 10.16
CA PHE A 876 -17.14 17.70 9.82
C PHE A 876 -17.54 17.29 8.41
N ASP A 877 -18.74 16.73 8.28
CA ASP A 877 -19.46 16.69 7.01
C ASP A 877 -20.60 17.72 7.07
N CYS A 878 -20.42 18.82 6.35
CA CYS A 878 -21.39 19.92 6.31
C CYS A 878 -22.59 19.63 5.38
N ASN A 879 -22.82 18.36 4.99
CA ASN A 879 -23.79 17.88 4.02
C ASN A 879 -23.58 18.49 2.63
N VAL A 880 -22.88 17.75 1.76
CA VAL A 880 -22.93 18.03 0.31
C VAL A 880 -24.30 17.63 -0.22
N LEU A 881 -25.11 18.63 -0.60
CA LEU A 881 -26.48 18.44 -1.11
C LEU A 881 -26.53 18.62 -2.63
N THR A 882 -27.59 18.08 -3.25
CA THR A 882 -27.77 18.12 -4.70
C THR A 882 -28.13 19.54 -5.18
N ILE A 883 -27.44 20.02 -6.21
CA ILE A 883 -27.69 21.32 -6.87
C ILE A 883 -28.25 21.14 -8.29
N ALA A 884 -28.60 22.24 -8.95
CA ALA A 884 -29.15 22.26 -10.30
C ALA A 884 -30.38 21.35 -10.47
N THR A 885 -31.27 21.38 -9.49
CA THR A 885 -32.50 20.56 -9.47
C THR A 885 -33.69 21.25 -10.17
N GLY A 886 -33.54 22.54 -10.52
CA GLY A 886 -34.63 23.41 -10.99
C GLY A 886 -35.45 24.06 -9.86
N LEU A 887 -35.13 23.78 -8.60
CA LEU A 887 -35.74 24.42 -7.43
C LEU A 887 -34.83 25.54 -6.90
N PRO A 888 -35.29 26.80 -6.81
CA PRO A 888 -34.48 27.92 -6.37
C PRO A 888 -33.83 27.73 -5.00
N GLU A 889 -34.50 27.00 -4.09
CA GLU A 889 -34.03 26.72 -2.74
C GLU A 889 -32.72 25.90 -2.73
N HIS A 890 -32.44 25.16 -3.81
CA HIS A 890 -31.27 24.28 -3.91
C HIS A 890 -30.05 24.95 -4.57
N ASN A 891 -30.21 26.16 -5.10
CA ASN A 891 -29.17 26.82 -5.90
C ASN A 891 -27.93 27.17 -5.06
N SER A 892 -28.12 27.57 -3.79
CA SER A 892 -27.02 28.00 -2.93
C SER A 892 -26.28 26.87 -2.22
N TYR A 893 -26.78 25.63 -2.23
CA TYR A 893 -26.27 24.56 -1.36
C TYR A 893 -24.76 24.30 -1.49
N ALA A 894 -24.19 24.41 -2.69
CA ALA A 894 -22.76 24.20 -2.93
C ALA A 894 -21.90 25.35 -2.38
N ILE A 895 -22.26 26.60 -2.67
CA ILE A 895 -21.53 27.76 -2.16
C ILE A 895 -21.72 27.92 -0.65
N ASP A 896 -22.89 27.58 -0.13
CA ASP A 896 -23.18 27.56 1.31
C ASP A 896 -22.30 26.54 2.03
N PHE A 897 -22.07 25.36 1.43
CA PHE A 897 -21.10 24.40 1.94
C PHE A 897 -19.67 24.97 1.94
N ILE A 898 -19.21 25.53 0.83
CA ILE A 898 -17.84 26.07 0.70
C ILE A 898 -17.59 27.19 1.71
N ASN A 899 -18.55 28.10 1.87
CA ASN A 899 -18.49 29.19 2.83
C ASN A 899 -18.55 28.67 4.27
N ALA A 900 -19.41 27.67 4.54
CA ALA A 900 -19.50 27.08 5.87
C ALA A 900 -18.19 26.38 6.27
N VAL A 901 -17.54 25.66 5.36
CA VAL A 901 -16.23 25.06 5.61
C VAL A 901 -15.20 26.12 6.00
N ALA A 902 -15.14 27.24 5.27
CA ALA A 902 -14.22 28.34 5.59
C ALA A 902 -14.49 28.92 6.99
N GLU A 903 -15.75 29.17 7.32
CA GLU A 903 -16.15 29.75 8.60
C GLU A 903 -15.97 28.77 9.78
N ILE A 904 -16.29 27.50 9.59
CA ILE A 904 -16.09 26.46 10.62
C ILE A 904 -14.60 26.21 10.80
N LYS A 905 -13.77 26.19 9.75
CA LYS A 905 -12.31 26.07 9.87
C LYS A 905 -11.74 27.21 10.71
N ARG A 906 -12.31 28.41 10.55
CA ARG A 906 -11.95 29.59 11.32
C ARG A 906 -12.38 29.49 12.79
N THR A 907 -13.56 28.94 13.07
CA THR A 907 -14.19 28.97 14.42
C THR A 907 -14.01 27.69 15.24
N CYS A 908 -13.75 26.55 14.59
CA CYS A 908 -13.51 25.24 15.17
C CYS A 908 -12.10 24.75 14.76
N PRO A 909 -11.05 25.09 15.52
CA PRO A 909 -9.67 24.76 15.17
C PRO A 909 -9.36 23.27 15.28
N CYS A 910 -8.31 22.85 14.55
CA CYS A 910 -7.77 21.48 14.47
C CYS A 910 -8.65 20.42 13.77
N VAL A 911 -9.90 20.74 13.45
CA VAL A 911 -10.82 19.80 12.79
C VAL A 911 -10.47 19.59 11.31
N SER A 912 -10.87 18.42 10.80
CA SER A 912 -10.87 18.08 9.38
C SER A 912 -12.27 18.21 8.78
N PHE A 913 -12.38 18.19 7.45
CA PHE A 913 -13.64 18.31 6.72
C PHE A 913 -13.71 17.24 5.64
N SER A 914 -14.86 16.57 5.58
CA SER A 914 -15.22 15.62 4.54
C SER A 914 -16.55 16.02 3.89
N GLY A 915 -16.91 15.29 2.84
CA GLY A 915 -18.22 15.37 2.22
C GLY A 915 -18.38 14.28 1.17
N GLY A 916 -19.60 13.72 1.07
CA GLY A 916 -19.97 12.82 -0.01
C GLY A 916 -20.15 13.55 -1.35
N LEU A 917 -19.09 13.70 -2.13
CA LEU A 917 -19.09 14.54 -3.35
C LEU A 917 -20.10 14.07 -4.40
N SER A 918 -20.32 12.75 -4.47
CA SER A 918 -21.27 12.13 -5.38
C SER A 918 -22.70 12.71 -5.27
N ASN A 919 -23.10 13.18 -4.08
CA ASN A 919 -24.42 13.76 -3.79
C ASN A 919 -24.66 15.11 -4.50
N LEU A 920 -23.61 15.90 -4.72
CA LEU A 920 -23.65 17.21 -5.38
C LEU A 920 -24.35 17.12 -6.75
N SER A 921 -24.09 16.02 -7.44
CA SER A 921 -24.32 15.83 -8.88
C SER A 921 -25.49 14.89 -9.22
N PHE A 922 -26.37 14.57 -8.26
CA PHE A 922 -27.45 13.60 -8.46
C PHE A 922 -28.49 14.03 -9.52
N SER A 923 -28.68 15.33 -9.77
CA SER A 923 -29.52 15.84 -10.85
C SER A 923 -29.09 15.34 -12.24
N PHE A 924 -27.82 14.94 -12.39
CA PHE A 924 -27.22 14.54 -13.66
C PHE A 924 -26.84 13.06 -13.73
N ARG A 925 -27.53 12.19 -12.98
CA ARG A 925 -27.31 10.72 -13.04
C ARG A 925 -27.38 10.23 -14.49
N GLY A 926 -26.35 9.48 -14.91
CA GLY A 926 -26.19 9.01 -16.29
C GLY A 926 -25.24 9.86 -17.14
N LEU A 927 -25.01 11.13 -16.79
CA LEU A 927 -24.07 12.04 -17.46
C LEU A 927 -22.73 12.13 -16.71
N ASN A 928 -22.01 11.00 -16.60
CA ASN A 928 -20.83 10.90 -15.73
C ASN A 928 -19.75 11.95 -16.04
N ALA A 929 -19.48 12.28 -17.31
CA ALA A 929 -18.49 13.30 -17.67
C ALA A 929 -18.84 14.69 -17.12
N LEU A 930 -20.12 15.07 -17.13
CA LEU A 930 -20.60 16.32 -16.54
C LEU A 930 -20.48 16.29 -15.01
N ARG A 931 -20.80 15.15 -14.38
CA ARG A 931 -20.65 14.96 -12.93
C ARG A 931 -19.18 15.10 -12.51
N ASP A 932 -18.27 14.48 -13.23
CA ASP A 932 -16.83 14.55 -12.96
C ASP A 932 -16.31 15.99 -13.11
N VAL A 933 -16.80 16.77 -14.09
CA VAL A 933 -16.51 18.21 -14.21
C VAL A 933 -17.01 18.97 -12.97
N MET A 934 -18.26 18.76 -12.56
CA MET A 934 -18.80 19.44 -11.38
C MET A 934 -18.02 19.10 -10.11
N HIS A 935 -17.63 17.83 -9.95
CA HIS A 935 -16.80 17.37 -8.83
C HIS A 935 -15.45 18.06 -8.80
N SER A 936 -14.74 18.11 -9.94
CA SER A 936 -13.44 18.79 -10.04
C SER A 936 -13.52 20.30 -9.80
N VAL A 937 -14.55 20.97 -10.33
CA VAL A 937 -14.77 22.40 -10.08
C VAL A 937 -15.11 22.66 -8.62
N PHE A 938 -15.95 21.83 -8.00
CA PHE A 938 -16.28 21.94 -6.59
C PHE A 938 -15.03 21.77 -5.71
N LEU A 939 -14.23 20.74 -5.94
CA LEU A 939 -13.00 20.50 -5.17
C LEU A 939 -11.99 21.65 -5.36
N TYR A 940 -11.85 22.17 -6.58
CA TYR A 940 -10.97 23.30 -6.87
C TYR A 940 -11.29 24.52 -6.00
N HIS A 941 -12.58 24.80 -5.75
CA HIS A 941 -13.02 25.91 -4.90
C HIS A 941 -13.08 25.55 -3.41
N ALA A 942 -13.45 24.32 -3.05
CA ALA A 942 -13.64 23.89 -1.67
C ALA A 942 -12.32 23.61 -0.93
N VAL A 943 -11.32 23.03 -1.60
CA VAL A 943 -10.03 22.66 -0.98
C VAL A 943 -9.26 23.87 -0.44
N PRO A 944 -9.09 24.98 -1.18
CA PRO A 944 -8.48 26.20 -0.65
C PRO A 944 -9.22 26.82 0.54
N LYS A 945 -10.51 26.52 0.69
CA LYS A 945 -11.35 26.99 1.80
C LYS A 945 -11.30 26.10 3.03
N GLY A 946 -10.63 24.94 2.96
CA GLY A 946 -10.33 24.09 4.11
C GLY A 946 -10.82 22.64 4.02
N LEU A 947 -11.49 22.25 2.92
CA LEU A 947 -11.87 20.87 2.66
C LEU A 947 -10.60 20.03 2.42
N ASN A 948 -10.32 19.05 3.28
CA ASN A 948 -9.06 18.29 3.23
C ASN A 948 -9.25 16.78 2.97
N MET A 949 -10.48 16.29 2.92
CA MET A 949 -10.80 14.93 2.45
C MET A 949 -12.18 14.88 1.81
N SER A 950 -12.47 13.82 1.04
CA SER A 950 -13.82 13.57 0.52
C SER A 950 -14.02 12.11 0.13
N ILE A 951 -15.26 11.63 0.26
CA ILE A 951 -15.71 10.29 -0.15
C ILE A 951 -16.04 10.34 -1.64
N VAL A 952 -15.19 9.70 -2.44
CA VAL A 952 -15.20 9.77 -3.90
C VAL A 952 -14.63 8.51 -4.54
N ASN A 953 -14.75 8.41 -5.87
CA ASN A 953 -13.99 7.45 -6.67
C ASN A 953 -12.68 8.10 -7.17
N PRO A 954 -11.50 7.76 -6.59
CA PRO A 954 -10.27 8.54 -6.80
C PRO A 954 -9.76 8.56 -8.25
N GLY A 955 -10.11 7.56 -9.07
CA GLY A 955 -9.58 7.41 -10.44
C GLY A 955 -10.42 8.06 -11.55
N GLY A 956 -11.38 8.94 -11.24
CA GLY A 956 -12.38 9.44 -12.21
C GLY A 956 -12.28 10.91 -12.62
N LEU A 957 -11.62 11.77 -11.84
CA LEU A 957 -11.81 13.22 -11.93
C LEU A 957 -10.83 13.93 -12.90
N PRO A 958 -11.31 14.85 -13.77
CA PRO A 958 -10.46 15.64 -14.66
C PRO A 958 -9.73 16.77 -13.92
N ARG A 959 -8.58 17.23 -14.43
CA ARG A 959 -7.91 18.43 -13.90
C ARG A 959 -8.73 19.68 -14.19
N TYR A 960 -8.84 20.56 -13.20
CA TYR A 960 -9.53 21.85 -13.35
C TYR A 960 -9.07 22.67 -14.57
N CYS A 961 -7.77 22.66 -14.87
CA CYS A 961 -7.20 23.37 -16.02
C CYS A 961 -7.47 22.68 -17.38
N ASP A 962 -7.80 21.39 -17.37
CA ASP A 962 -8.06 20.59 -18.57
C ASP A 962 -9.55 20.56 -18.94
N ILE A 963 -10.42 21.01 -18.03
CA ILE A 963 -11.85 21.19 -18.32
C ILE A 963 -11.97 22.36 -19.30
N ASP A 964 -12.69 22.14 -20.40
CA ASP A 964 -12.93 23.21 -21.37
C ASP A 964 -13.61 24.42 -20.73
N GLU A 965 -13.26 25.60 -21.22
CA GLU A 965 -13.66 26.87 -20.61
C GLU A 965 -15.17 27.02 -20.47
N HIS A 966 -15.94 26.51 -21.44
CA HIS A 966 -17.39 26.62 -21.43
C HIS A 966 -18.01 25.77 -20.32
N SER A 967 -17.67 24.48 -20.28
CA SER A 967 -18.16 23.54 -19.26
C SER A 967 -17.70 23.93 -17.87
N ARG A 968 -16.45 24.41 -17.74
CA ARG A 968 -15.91 24.91 -16.49
C ARG A 968 -16.70 26.11 -16.00
N LYS A 969 -16.93 27.10 -16.86
CA LYS A 969 -17.68 28.32 -16.51
C LYS A 969 -19.13 27.99 -16.11
N LEU A 970 -19.82 27.11 -16.84
CA LEU A 970 -21.17 26.70 -16.46
C LEU A 970 -21.22 25.99 -15.11
N ALA A 971 -20.29 25.07 -14.87
CA ALA A 971 -20.16 24.40 -13.59
C ALA A 971 -19.81 25.38 -12.46
N GLU A 972 -18.92 26.35 -12.69
CA GLU A 972 -18.58 27.40 -11.72
C GLU A 972 -19.76 28.31 -11.40
N GLU A 973 -20.51 28.78 -12.40
CA GLU A 973 -21.68 29.63 -12.18
C GLU A 973 -22.72 28.93 -11.29
N VAL A 974 -22.93 27.63 -11.50
CA VAL A 974 -23.86 26.83 -10.70
C VAL A 974 -23.31 26.51 -9.31
N ILE A 975 -22.04 26.13 -9.19
CA ILE A 975 -21.42 25.78 -7.89
C ILE A 975 -21.28 27.01 -6.99
N LEU A 976 -20.93 28.16 -7.57
CA LEU A 976 -20.77 29.41 -6.85
C LEU A 976 -22.08 30.19 -6.72
N ASN A 977 -23.17 29.69 -7.31
CA ASN A 977 -24.48 30.37 -7.39
C ASN A 977 -24.31 31.85 -7.83
N ASN A 978 -23.46 32.07 -8.83
CA ASN A 978 -23.01 33.39 -9.22
C ASN A 978 -23.16 33.59 -10.73
N SER A 979 -24.28 34.20 -11.13
CA SER A 979 -24.46 34.74 -12.47
C SER A 979 -25.15 36.10 -12.42
N ALA A 980 -24.74 37.00 -13.31
CA ALA A 980 -25.27 38.37 -13.36
C ALA A 980 -26.78 38.43 -13.66
N ASP A 981 -27.33 37.38 -14.26
CA ASP A 981 -28.72 37.28 -14.72
C ASP A 981 -29.57 36.28 -13.92
N GLY A 982 -28.99 35.53 -12.99
CA GLY A 982 -29.67 34.47 -12.23
C GLY A 982 -30.04 33.21 -13.01
N LEU A 983 -29.70 33.09 -14.31
CA LEU A 983 -30.14 31.98 -15.18
C LEU A 983 -29.13 30.82 -15.28
N HIS A 984 -28.17 30.71 -14.35
CA HIS A 984 -27.10 29.71 -14.39
C HIS A 984 -27.61 28.27 -14.29
N VAL A 985 -28.64 28.00 -13.48
CA VAL A 985 -29.24 26.65 -13.39
C VAL A 985 -29.94 26.28 -14.68
N GLU A 986 -30.72 27.20 -15.27
CA GLU A 986 -31.39 26.97 -16.56
C GLU A 986 -30.36 26.69 -17.65
N ARG A 987 -29.29 27.50 -17.76
CA ARG A 987 -28.19 27.26 -18.70
C ARG A 987 -27.53 25.90 -18.52
N MET A 988 -27.30 25.47 -17.28
CA MET A 988 -26.68 24.17 -17.01
C MET A 988 -27.61 23.01 -17.34
N LEU A 989 -28.92 23.14 -17.09
CA LEU A 989 -29.92 22.14 -17.48
C LEU A 989 -30.07 22.08 -19.01
N GLU A 990 -30.13 23.23 -19.68
CA GLU A 990 -30.14 23.31 -21.15
C GLU A 990 -28.88 22.71 -21.74
N PHE A 991 -27.71 23.02 -21.17
CA PHE A 991 -26.44 22.45 -21.59
C PHE A 991 -26.38 20.94 -21.33
N ALA A 992 -26.88 20.46 -20.20
CA ALA A 992 -26.98 19.03 -19.93
C ALA A 992 -27.90 18.32 -20.95
N GLU A 993 -29.01 18.96 -21.35
CA GLU A 993 -29.88 18.45 -22.42
C GLU A 993 -29.23 18.53 -23.81
N GLN A 994 -28.42 19.56 -24.12
CA GLN A 994 -27.63 19.65 -25.35
C GLN A 994 -26.51 18.62 -25.40
N VAL A 995 -25.86 18.33 -24.27
CA VAL A 995 -24.84 17.27 -24.16
C VAL A 995 -25.49 15.89 -24.32
N LYS A 996 -26.71 15.74 -23.79
CA LYS A 996 -27.54 14.55 -24.01
C LYS A 996 -28.04 14.46 -25.47
N ASN A 997 -28.21 15.60 -26.17
CA ASN A 997 -28.75 15.74 -27.54
C ASN A 997 -28.03 16.85 -28.39
N PRO A 998 -26.84 16.63 -28.98
CA PRO A 998 -26.03 17.71 -29.60
C PRO A 998 -26.50 18.22 -31.01
N PRO A 999 -26.34 19.52 -31.36
CA PRO A 999 -26.67 20.09 -32.68
C PRO A 999 -25.56 19.93 -33.75
N ALA A 1000 -25.92 20.01 -35.04
CA ALA A 1000 -25.00 19.79 -36.18
C ALA A 1000 -24.10 21.03 -36.53
N PRO A 1001 -22.80 20.87 -36.90
CA PRO A 1001 -21.85 21.99 -37.10
C PRO A 1001 -21.74 22.59 -38.53
N ALA A 1002 -21.23 23.84 -38.66
CA ALA A 1002 -20.98 24.57 -39.94
C ALA A 1002 -19.55 25.20 -40.06
N PRO A 1003 -18.97 25.46 -41.27
CA PRO A 1003 -17.51 25.51 -41.49
C PRO A 1003 -16.85 26.91 -41.67
N ALA A 1004 -15.54 27.02 -41.36
CA ALA A 1004 -14.65 28.18 -41.60
C ALA A 1004 -13.23 27.74 -42.09
N GLY A 1005 -12.52 28.57 -42.89
CA GLY A 1005 -11.25 28.26 -43.61
C GLY A 1005 -9.96 29.00 -43.14
N PRO A 1006 -8.74 28.65 -43.66
CA PRO A 1006 -7.50 28.75 -42.87
C PRO A 1006 -6.35 29.67 -43.42
N THR A 1007 -5.51 30.14 -42.48
CA THR A 1007 -4.12 30.64 -42.68
C THR A 1007 -3.15 29.64 -42.01
N LEU A 1008 -2.00 29.33 -42.62
CA LEU A 1008 -1.03 28.36 -42.08
C LEU A 1008 -0.17 28.87 -40.92
N LYS A 1009 -0.35 28.28 -39.74
CA LYS A 1009 0.68 28.11 -38.71
C LYS A 1009 0.66 26.65 -38.27
N ILE A 1010 1.78 25.95 -38.36
CA ILE A 1010 1.91 24.59 -37.81
C ILE A 1010 2.61 24.71 -36.46
N GLU A 1011 1.87 24.52 -35.38
CA GLU A 1011 2.39 24.54 -34.01
C GLU A 1011 3.11 23.22 -33.70
N LYS A 1012 4.30 23.29 -33.07
CA LYS A 1012 5.02 22.09 -32.60
C LYS A 1012 4.25 21.47 -31.44
N SER A 1013 3.93 20.19 -31.55
CA SER A 1013 3.20 19.40 -30.55
C SER A 1013 4.03 19.15 -29.28
N THR A 1014 3.35 18.98 -28.13
CA THR A 1014 4.00 18.59 -26.86
C THR A 1014 4.37 17.10 -26.85
N PRO A 1015 5.34 16.66 -26.02
CA PRO A 1015 5.76 15.25 -25.96
C PRO A 1015 4.60 14.26 -25.75
N THR A 1016 3.56 14.62 -24.99
CA THR A 1016 2.38 13.79 -24.76
C THR A 1016 1.51 13.67 -26.01
N GLN A 1017 1.24 14.78 -26.72
CA GLN A 1017 0.46 14.77 -27.97
C GLN A 1017 1.17 14.00 -29.09
N GLN A 1018 2.50 13.98 -29.08
CA GLN A 1018 3.31 13.22 -30.02
C GLN A 1018 3.25 11.72 -29.73
N ILE A 1019 3.31 11.35 -28.45
CA ILE A 1019 3.14 9.96 -28.01
C ILE A 1019 1.70 9.48 -28.28
N ASP A 1020 0.70 10.33 -28.05
CA ASP A 1020 -0.70 10.02 -28.35
C ASP A 1020 -0.98 9.97 -29.84
N PHE A 1021 -0.33 10.78 -30.68
CA PHE A 1021 -0.40 10.61 -32.14
C PHE A 1021 0.11 9.23 -32.59
N LEU A 1022 1.30 8.86 -32.11
CA LEU A 1022 1.90 7.58 -32.45
C LEU A 1022 1.10 6.39 -31.90
N ARG A 1023 0.42 6.58 -30.75
CA ARG A 1023 -0.51 5.59 -30.17
C ARG A 1023 -1.87 5.59 -30.85
N SER A 1024 -2.40 6.74 -31.25
CA SER A 1024 -3.70 6.88 -31.92
C SER A 1024 -3.65 6.28 -33.32
N LEU A 1025 -2.51 6.35 -34.00
CA LEU A 1025 -2.32 5.58 -35.22
C LEU A 1025 -2.56 4.08 -34.99
N LYS A 1026 -2.18 3.53 -33.82
CA LYS A 1026 -2.44 2.12 -33.45
C LYS A 1026 -3.87 1.86 -32.96
N GLU A 1027 -4.51 2.83 -32.32
CA GLU A 1027 -5.81 2.64 -31.64
C GLU A 1027 -7.03 3.06 -32.50
N THR A 1028 -6.89 4.12 -33.30
CA THR A 1028 -8.01 4.71 -34.06
C THR A 1028 -8.14 4.14 -35.48
N VAL A 1029 -7.07 3.56 -36.00
CA VAL A 1029 -7.06 2.99 -37.34
C VAL A 1029 -7.30 1.50 -37.24
N LYS A 1030 -8.53 1.06 -37.56
CA LYS A 1030 -8.77 -0.37 -37.77
C LYS A 1030 -7.84 -0.83 -38.87
N CYS A 1031 -7.07 -1.88 -38.60
CA CYS A 1031 -6.30 -2.52 -39.64
C CYS A 1031 -7.26 -2.90 -40.77
N GLU A 1032 -7.09 -2.30 -41.94
CA GLU A 1032 -7.92 -2.54 -43.12
C GLU A 1032 -7.52 -3.81 -43.86
N ALA A 1033 -6.35 -4.36 -43.53
CA ALA A 1033 -5.96 -5.67 -44.03
C ALA A 1033 -6.88 -6.73 -43.42
N GLU A 1034 -7.38 -7.67 -44.23
CA GLU A 1034 -8.12 -8.81 -43.72
C GLU A 1034 -7.19 -9.69 -42.87
N HIS A 1035 -7.52 -9.86 -41.59
CA HIS A 1035 -6.74 -10.71 -40.69
C HIS A 1035 -7.23 -12.14 -40.82
N VAL A 1036 -6.39 -13.02 -41.37
CA VAL A 1036 -6.56 -14.44 -41.16
C VAL A 1036 -6.22 -14.72 -39.70
N MET A 1037 -7.22 -15.08 -38.90
CA MET A 1037 -6.95 -15.62 -37.57
C MET A 1037 -6.44 -17.05 -37.74
N PRO A 1038 -5.43 -17.47 -36.96
CA PRO A 1038 -5.03 -18.87 -36.98
C PRO A 1038 -6.22 -19.73 -36.55
N ASP A 1039 -6.35 -20.90 -37.17
CA ASP A 1039 -7.31 -21.91 -36.72
C ASP A 1039 -7.03 -22.19 -35.22
N PRO A 1040 -8.03 -22.23 -34.31
CA PRO A 1040 -7.81 -22.32 -32.86
C PRO A 1040 -6.96 -23.51 -32.41
N GLY A 1041 -6.75 -24.50 -33.27
CA GLY A 1041 -5.87 -25.65 -33.04
C GLY A 1041 -4.41 -25.49 -33.52
N VAL A 1042 -4.00 -24.34 -34.08
CA VAL A 1042 -2.66 -24.08 -34.67
C VAL A 1042 -1.79 -23.21 -33.76
N GLY A 1043 -2.14 -23.13 -32.47
CA GLY A 1043 -1.27 -22.59 -31.42
C GLY A 1043 -0.29 -23.66 -30.92
N VAL A 1044 0.78 -23.20 -30.25
CA VAL A 1044 1.62 -24.06 -29.39
C VAL A 1044 0.69 -24.96 -28.60
N VAL A 1045 0.93 -26.28 -28.62
CA VAL A 1045 0.06 -27.25 -27.93
C VAL A 1045 -0.07 -26.81 -26.48
N ASP A 1046 -1.21 -26.20 -26.15
CA ASP A 1046 -1.55 -25.86 -24.78
C ASP A 1046 -1.83 -27.18 -24.09
N VAL A 1047 -0.78 -27.70 -23.47
CA VAL A 1047 -0.81 -28.98 -22.78
C VAL A 1047 -1.94 -29.00 -21.74
N CYS A 1048 -2.36 -27.86 -21.19
CA CYS A 1048 -3.44 -27.79 -20.21
C CYS A 1048 -4.85 -27.91 -20.82
N ARG A 1049 -5.00 -27.82 -22.15
CA ARG A 1049 -6.31 -27.82 -22.86
C ARG A 1049 -6.54 -29.02 -23.77
N VAL A 1050 -5.68 -30.04 -23.68
CA VAL A 1050 -5.89 -31.29 -24.42
C VAL A 1050 -7.09 -32.05 -23.84
N GLU A 1051 -8.22 -32.07 -24.55
CA GLU A 1051 -9.48 -32.73 -24.12
C GLU A 1051 -9.80 -34.00 -24.92
N GLY A 1052 -10.53 -34.93 -24.29
CA GLY A 1052 -11.01 -36.19 -24.89
C GLY A 1052 -11.50 -37.17 -23.82
N PRO A 1053 -12.33 -38.17 -24.17
CA PRO A 1053 -12.84 -39.14 -23.20
C PRO A 1053 -11.67 -39.88 -22.56
N GLN A 1054 -11.59 -39.76 -21.25
CA GLN A 1054 -10.51 -40.34 -20.47
C GLN A 1054 -10.98 -41.68 -19.92
N ASP A 1055 -10.28 -42.74 -20.31
CA ASP A 1055 -10.44 -44.07 -19.72
C ASP A 1055 -9.32 -44.25 -18.69
N THR A 1056 -9.57 -43.73 -17.48
CA THR A 1056 -8.66 -43.78 -16.33
C THR A 1056 -8.22 -45.20 -16.02
N ASP A 1057 -9.12 -46.16 -16.18
CA ASP A 1057 -8.86 -47.56 -15.92
C ASP A 1057 -7.86 -48.13 -16.91
N LYS A 1058 -7.89 -47.67 -18.17
CA LYS A 1058 -6.94 -48.11 -19.20
C LYS A 1058 -5.52 -47.57 -18.99
N VAL A 1059 -5.36 -46.34 -18.51
CA VAL A 1059 -4.06 -45.76 -18.14
C VAL A 1059 -3.51 -46.45 -16.89
N ALA A 1060 -4.34 -46.64 -15.87
CA ALA A 1060 -3.98 -47.39 -14.67
C ALA A 1060 -3.58 -48.84 -14.99
N GLN A 1061 -4.33 -49.53 -15.86
CA GLN A 1061 -3.99 -50.89 -16.28
C GLN A 1061 -2.66 -50.99 -17.06
N LYS A 1062 -2.29 -49.99 -17.87
CA LYS A 1062 -0.98 -49.93 -18.54
C LYS A 1062 0.16 -49.75 -17.52
N ILE A 1063 -0.01 -48.83 -16.57
CA ILE A 1063 0.97 -48.59 -15.50
C ILE A 1063 1.14 -49.84 -14.62
N ILE A 1064 0.04 -50.50 -14.24
CA ILE A 1064 0.06 -51.75 -13.47
C ILE A 1064 0.75 -52.89 -14.25
N LYS A 1065 0.66 -52.89 -15.58
CA LYS A 1065 1.40 -53.82 -16.47
C LYS A 1065 2.84 -53.35 -16.78
N CYS A 1066 3.35 -52.33 -16.09
CA CYS A 1066 4.67 -51.71 -16.28
C CYS A 1066 4.92 -51.19 -17.72
N GLN A 1067 3.87 -50.81 -18.44
CA GLN A 1067 3.99 -50.19 -19.77
C GLN A 1067 3.88 -48.67 -19.66
N THR A 1068 4.78 -47.95 -20.33
CA THR A 1068 4.85 -46.49 -20.22
C THR A 1068 3.72 -45.81 -21.00
N PRO A 1069 2.90 -44.96 -20.36
CA PRO A 1069 1.94 -44.15 -21.08
C PRO A 1069 2.66 -43.14 -21.98
N THR A 1070 2.07 -42.83 -23.13
CA THR A 1070 2.59 -41.79 -24.02
C THR A 1070 2.37 -40.39 -23.41
N PRO A 1071 3.18 -39.37 -23.76
CA PRO A 1071 3.05 -38.03 -23.18
C PRO A 1071 1.63 -37.44 -23.28
N ASN A 1072 0.93 -37.69 -24.38
CA ASN A 1072 -0.45 -37.23 -24.56
C ASN A 1072 -1.45 -37.98 -23.67
N GLU A 1073 -1.20 -39.26 -23.36
CA GLU A 1073 -2.00 -40.00 -22.38
C GLU A 1073 -1.77 -39.44 -20.96
N VAL A 1074 -0.53 -39.08 -20.61
CA VAL A 1074 -0.18 -38.46 -19.32
C VAL A 1074 -0.82 -37.08 -19.17
N VAL A 1075 -0.70 -36.22 -20.18
CA VAL A 1075 -1.26 -34.87 -20.17
C VAL A 1075 -2.79 -34.89 -20.04
N ARG A 1076 -3.47 -35.75 -20.82
CA ARG A 1076 -4.93 -35.92 -20.69
C ARG A 1076 -5.32 -36.45 -19.32
N TYR A 1077 -4.51 -37.33 -18.74
CA TYR A 1077 -4.77 -37.85 -17.41
C TYR A 1077 -4.71 -36.75 -16.36
N PHE A 1078 -3.60 -36.02 -16.29
CA PHE A 1078 -3.44 -34.96 -15.28
C PHE A 1078 -4.41 -33.79 -15.49
N ASN A 1079 -4.73 -33.38 -16.72
CA ASN A 1079 -5.72 -32.33 -16.93
C ASN A 1079 -7.10 -32.72 -16.40
N ALA A 1080 -7.49 -33.98 -16.58
CA ALA A 1080 -8.76 -34.47 -16.09
C ALA A 1080 -8.77 -34.65 -14.56
N GLU A 1081 -7.64 -35.04 -13.97
CA GLU A 1081 -7.50 -35.16 -12.52
C GLU A 1081 -7.42 -33.80 -11.82
N LEU A 1082 -6.62 -32.87 -12.35
CA LEU A 1082 -6.46 -31.50 -11.82
C LEU A 1082 -7.77 -30.70 -11.89
N LYS A 1083 -8.65 -31.00 -12.85
CA LYS A 1083 -10.01 -30.41 -12.90
C LYS A 1083 -10.92 -30.90 -11.77
N LYS A 1084 -10.64 -32.07 -11.19
CA LYS A 1084 -11.51 -32.74 -10.21
C LYS A 1084 -10.96 -32.69 -8.79
N ARG A 1085 -9.64 -32.64 -8.64
CA ARG A 1085 -8.95 -32.62 -7.35
C ARG A 1085 -7.63 -31.87 -7.46
N ILE A 1086 -7.18 -31.35 -6.33
CA ILE A 1086 -5.83 -30.81 -6.20
C ILE A 1086 -4.87 -32.00 -6.20
N CYS A 1087 -4.09 -32.14 -7.26
CA CYS A 1087 -3.03 -33.13 -7.34
C CYS A 1087 -1.76 -32.53 -6.72
N PHE A 1088 -1.27 -33.15 -5.66
CA PHE A 1088 0.01 -32.76 -5.05
C PHE A 1088 1.15 -33.23 -5.94
N LEU A 1089 1.98 -32.28 -6.40
CA LEU A 1089 3.24 -32.56 -7.07
C LEU A 1089 4.31 -32.63 -5.99
N ASP A 1090 4.92 -33.79 -5.81
CA ASP A 1090 6.15 -33.86 -5.03
C ASP A 1090 7.28 -33.22 -5.85
N GLY A 1091 7.74 -32.06 -5.37
CA GLY A 1091 8.57 -31.14 -6.12
C GLY A 1091 10.03 -31.21 -5.70
N GLY A 1092 10.82 -32.06 -6.38
CA GLY A 1092 12.28 -31.90 -6.43
C GLY A 1092 13.08 -33.04 -7.06
N MET A 1093 13.27 -33.06 -8.38
CA MET A 1093 14.38 -33.80 -9.02
C MET A 1093 15.38 -32.85 -9.67
N GLY A 1094 16.46 -32.62 -8.92
CA GLY A 1094 17.62 -31.77 -9.21
C GLY A 1094 18.59 -31.86 -8.03
N THR A 1095 18.77 -33.11 -7.59
CA THR A 1095 19.09 -33.53 -6.22
C THR A 1095 20.59 -33.75 -6.06
N ARG A 1096 21.16 -33.35 -4.91
CA ARG A 1096 22.19 -34.18 -4.27
C ARG A 1096 21.96 -34.22 -2.76
N ILE A 1097 21.15 -35.20 -2.41
CA ILE A 1097 21.26 -35.93 -1.15
C ILE A 1097 22.74 -36.25 -0.96
N GLN A 1098 23.35 -35.71 0.09
CA GLN A 1098 24.51 -36.33 0.72
C GLN A 1098 24.06 -36.73 2.12
N PHE A 1099 23.81 -38.03 2.25
CA PHE A 1099 23.83 -38.76 3.50
C PHE A 1099 25.11 -38.42 4.27
N GLU A 1100 25.00 -37.99 5.53
CA GLU A 1100 26.06 -38.22 6.50
C GLU A 1100 25.67 -39.43 7.35
N GLN A 1101 26.45 -40.49 7.20
CA GLN A 1101 26.23 -41.80 7.80
C GLN A 1101 25.78 -41.78 9.27
N LEU A 1102 24.61 -42.34 9.53
CA LEU A 1102 24.40 -43.30 10.61
C LEU A 1102 23.57 -44.50 10.10
N GLU A 1103 24.11 -45.67 9.87
CA GLU A 1103 24.80 -46.00 8.61
C GLU A 1103 23.77 -46.33 7.49
N GLU A 1104 23.50 -45.46 6.51
CA GLU A 1104 23.83 -44.04 6.43
C GLU A 1104 22.55 -43.20 6.52
N ASP A 1105 22.25 -42.71 7.73
CA ASP A 1105 20.96 -42.19 8.19
C ASP A 1105 20.27 -41.22 7.24
N ASP A 1106 18.95 -41.42 7.27
CA ASP A 1106 17.88 -40.52 6.89
C ASP A 1106 17.26 -40.62 5.48
N TYR A 1107 16.02 -41.15 5.53
CA TYR A 1107 14.84 -40.88 4.72
C TYR A 1107 14.75 -41.40 3.26
N ARG A 1108 13.96 -42.47 3.11
CA ARG A 1108 13.06 -42.72 1.97
C ARG A 1108 11.72 -43.23 2.52
N GLY A 1109 10.59 -42.63 2.24
CA GLY A 1109 10.28 -41.55 1.29
C GLY A 1109 8.80 -41.62 1.01
#